data_AF-A0AA88YW21-F1
#
_entry.id   AF-A0AA88YW21-F1
#
_cell.length_a   1.000
_cell.length_b   1.000
_cell.length_c   1.000
_cell.angle_alpha   90.00
_cell.angle_beta   90.00
_cell.angle_gamma   90.00
#
_symmetry.space_group_name_H-M   'P 1'
#
loop_
_entity.id
_entity.type
_entity.pdbx_description
1 polymer ?
#
loop_
_entity_poly.entity_id
_entity_poly.type
_entity_poly.pdbx_seq_one_letter_code
_entity_poly.pdbx_strand_id
1 'polypeptide(L)'
;MQESELRDLIRKDHTTRIDELLVANGMERKTVVPDGNCFFRAAMYHLPSIKGVAQLRQLLCDHLLDNAEEYKGFFMSSENLHSAESDLLWMDFSVEVEKLRGNGIWSNKAADILPLVLANFTCRHVRIFSSSPEISVLDIEPTLQTKQGIIEERIYMAYIGSEHYDGCVKQINDKTHIQANGILDTEQKSTSNIEEMDESYVHKEEQSPLQHNEHKRGRPIGTSKTKSDSFMTPPKKKLFRKRKCTPETWKKNVRKKLKLSGQQYVSQRGKTVNAKEMKQVNCNKCKLKCSSKVSDEKRREVFQNFWSLGSYERQKDFVVSHVEEKNTRTYLTDDNQPAKKRRQVYRTYSFEVDGIRTPVCKKFFMSTLSVGESYVDHAMKNKSGGVFAGSDMRGRHKPYNKTTERAAQLVREHIESFPALEGHYTRKDSNRRYLGHELNITKMYELYLELHKGKLREDELVSQPIYRRIFNEEYNFSFHKPKKDQCSLCVSYHTAVHNKTASEKEKEDYEKHQDRKKRAREEKQKDKDIAKSRDDTFVATFDLQAVLSTPCSLVSQLYYTRKLSCYNLSIYNLSSSNATCYLWSEVEAKRGSCEIGTCLYLQLLSLPTNIKHAIFYSDACSGQNRNQFTATSLMHAVTYLQNIDIVDHKFLESGHTQMECDSMHAAIEFAKKKTEIYIPQQWSTVIRMARRKDPYNVVPLTHEDIWDFKKVQSQSMKYNKIEINGTKINWLNIKWLRFMKEDPDNILFKYNFEEDFRKMKVTGSGKRGRPIEKTKELPRKYTGKQPISQAKKKDLLNLCKTKIISSEYHDFYKNLPSSNNVADNLPEPDVEEDDTDSETD
;
A
#
# COMPACT_ATOMS: atom_id res chain seq x y z
N MET A 1 4.76 -19.52 -24.33
CA MET A 1 3.83 -18.38 -24.33
C MET A 1 3.96 -17.68 -22.99
N GLN A 2 4.38 -16.41 -22.96
CA GLN A 2 4.51 -15.66 -21.71
C GLN A 2 3.12 -15.46 -21.06
N GLU A 3 3.03 -15.36 -19.74
CA GLU A 3 1.75 -15.23 -19.03
C GLU A 3 0.93 -14.02 -19.51
N SER A 4 1.59 -12.94 -19.95
CA SER A 4 0.96 -11.79 -20.59
C SER A 4 0.37 -12.11 -21.97
N GLU A 5 1.06 -12.92 -22.78
CA GLU A 5 0.57 -13.34 -24.10
C GLU A 5 -0.64 -14.28 -23.96
N LEU A 6 -0.64 -15.17 -22.96
CA LEU A 6 -1.77 -16.04 -22.66
C LEU A 6 -2.99 -15.22 -22.18
N ARG A 7 -2.79 -14.20 -21.33
CA ARG A 7 -3.87 -13.29 -20.90
C ARG A 7 -4.43 -12.46 -22.04
N ASP A 8 -3.57 -11.94 -22.93
CA ASP A 8 -3.99 -11.19 -24.11
C ASP A 8 -4.73 -12.09 -25.12
N LEU A 9 -4.32 -13.35 -25.25
CA LEU A 9 -4.98 -14.34 -26.09
C LEU A 9 -6.37 -14.70 -25.54
N ILE A 10 -6.47 -14.97 -24.23
CA ILE A 10 -7.74 -15.26 -23.53
C ILE A 10 -8.69 -14.05 -23.63
N ARG A 11 -8.18 -12.83 -23.45
CA ARG A 11 -9.00 -11.61 -23.56
C ARG A 11 -9.51 -11.40 -25.00
N LYS A 12 -8.67 -11.65 -26.01
CA LYS A 12 -9.09 -11.59 -27.42
C LYS A 12 -10.13 -12.64 -27.75
N ASP A 13 -10.00 -13.85 -27.21
CA ASP A 13 -10.96 -14.93 -27.37
C ASP A 13 -12.33 -14.57 -26.78
N HIS A 14 -12.37 -14.10 -25.53
CA HIS A 14 -13.61 -13.63 -24.89
C HIS A 14 -14.27 -12.46 -25.62
N THR A 15 -13.46 -11.53 -26.13
CA THR A 15 -13.96 -10.35 -26.86
C THR A 15 -14.59 -10.75 -28.20
N THR A 16 -13.92 -11.62 -28.96
CA THR A 16 -14.43 -12.14 -30.24
C THR A 16 -15.76 -12.87 -30.03
N ARG A 17 -15.83 -13.73 -29.02
CA ARG A 17 -17.06 -14.48 -28.69
C ARG A 17 -18.23 -13.57 -28.34
N ILE A 18 -17.97 -12.49 -27.60
CA ILE A 18 -18.98 -11.49 -27.26
C ILE A 18 -19.43 -10.72 -28.51
N ASP A 19 -18.50 -10.28 -29.35
CA ASP A 19 -18.84 -9.53 -30.57
C ASP A 19 -19.70 -10.38 -31.52
N GLU A 20 -19.37 -11.66 -31.70
CA GLU A 20 -20.19 -12.61 -32.46
C GLU A 20 -21.59 -12.78 -31.86
N LEU A 21 -21.67 -12.95 -30.53
CA LEU A 21 -22.94 -13.10 -29.83
C LEU A 21 -23.82 -11.85 -29.91
N LEU A 22 -23.23 -10.65 -29.80
CA LEU A 22 -23.93 -9.39 -29.92
C LEU A 22 -24.47 -9.19 -31.34
N VAL A 23 -23.66 -9.45 -32.36
CA VAL A 23 -24.09 -9.38 -33.77
C VAL A 23 -25.24 -10.35 -34.04
N ALA A 24 -25.17 -11.58 -33.54
CA ALA A 24 -26.24 -12.57 -33.66
C ALA A 24 -27.57 -12.13 -33.02
N ASN A 25 -27.51 -11.22 -32.03
CA ASN A 25 -28.67 -10.67 -31.34
C ASN A 25 -29.05 -9.26 -31.82
N GLY A 26 -28.47 -8.77 -32.93
CA GLY A 26 -28.76 -7.44 -33.47
C GLY A 26 -28.27 -6.29 -32.57
N MET A 27 -27.21 -6.52 -31.81
CA MET A 27 -26.63 -5.59 -30.85
C MET A 27 -25.25 -5.13 -31.30
N GLU A 28 -24.86 -3.92 -30.89
CA GLU A 28 -23.55 -3.32 -31.08
C GLU A 28 -22.88 -3.08 -29.72
N ARG A 29 -21.61 -3.47 -29.58
CA ARG A 29 -20.83 -3.22 -28.37
C ARG A 29 -20.34 -1.77 -28.31
N LYS A 30 -20.46 -1.14 -27.15
CA LYS A 30 -19.87 0.16 -26.82
C LYS A 30 -18.80 -0.03 -25.76
N THR A 31 -17.55 -0.06 -26.21
CA THR A 31 -16.40 -0.29 -25.34
C THR A 31 -16.21 0.84 -24.35
N VAL A 32 -16.02 0.50 -23.07
CA VAL A 32 -15.71 1.44 -22.00
C VAL A 32 -14.32 1.18 -21.43
N VAL A 33 -13.79 2.16 -20.70
CA VAL A 33 -12.48 2.02 -20.05
C VAL A 33 -12.51 0.84 -19.06
N PRO A 34 -11.57 -0.11 -19.11
CA PRO A 34 -11.51 -1.26 -18.20
C PRO A 34 -10.93 -0.85 -16.84
N ASP A 35 -11.66 0.01 -16.14
CA ASP A 35 -11.41 0.43 -14.76
C ASP A 35 -12.53 -0.08 -13.83
N GLY A 36 -12.40 0.17 -12.53
CA GLY A 36 -13.46 -0.15 -11.55
C GLY A 36 -14.76 0.64 -11.74
N ASN A 37 -14.92 1.40 -12.83
CA ASN A 37 -16.15 2.09 -13.20
C ASN A 37 -16.85 1.48 -14.42
N CYS A 38 -16.30 0.42 -15.03
CA CYS A 38 -16.80 -0.12 -16.31
C CYS A 38 -18.30 -0.48 -16.27
N PHE A 39 -18.79 -1.12 -15.20
CA PHE A 39 -20.23 -1.40 -15.02
C PHE A 39 -21.10 -0.15 -15.09
N PHE A 40 -20.76 0.89 -14.33
CA PHE A 40 -21.53 2.13 -14.28
C PHE A 40 -21.48 2.87 -15.61
N ARG A 41 -20.33 2.86 -16.30
CA ARG A 41 -20.19 3.45 -17.65
C ARG A 41 -21.04 2.70 -18.67
N ALA A 42 -21.06 1.38 -18.60
CA ALA A 42 -21.88 0.54 -19.47
C ALA A 42 -23.39 0.78 -19.25
N ALA A 43 -23.83 0.92 -18.00
CA ALA A 43 -25.23 1.21 -17.66
C ALA A 43 -25.69 2.60 -18.13
N MET A 44 -24.81 3.61 -18.09
CA MET A 44 -25.15 4.99 -18.48
C MET A 44 -25.58 5.15 -19.94
N TYR A 45 -25.21 4.22 -20.84
CA TYR A 45 -25.70 4.24 -22.23
C TYR A 45 -27.23 4.14 -22.33
N HIS A 46 -27.87 3.56 -21.32
CA HIS A 46 -29.32 3.36 -21.25
C HIS A 46 -30.01 4.32 -20.28
N LEU A 47 -29.26 5.20 -19.62
CA LEU A 47 -29.77 6.10 -18.56
C LEU A 47 -29.40 7.58 -18.86
N PRO A 48 -29.96 8.17 -19.93
CA PRO A 48 -29.60 9.52 -20.39
C PRO A 48 -29.95 10.63 -19.38
N SER A 49 -30.84 10.36 -18.42
CA SER A 49 -31.22 11.30 -17.36
C SER A 49 -30.15 11.47 -16.27
N ILE A 50 -29.17 10.57 -16.18
CA ILE A 50 -28.14 10.57 -15.14
C ILE A 50 -26.86 11.23 -15.69
N LYS A 51 -26.39 12.30 -15.03
CA LYS A 51 -25.37 13.22 -15.55
C LYS A 51 -23.92 12.79 -15.23
N GLY A 52 -23.69 11.57 -14.73
CA GLY A 52 -22.34 11.08 -14.50
C GLY A 52 -22.23 9.76 -13.74
N VAL A 53 -21.08 9.10 -13.89
CA VAL A 53 -20.75 7.82 -13.24
C VAL A 53 -20.82 7.90 -11.72
N ALA A 54 -20.33 9.00 -11.14
CA ALA A 54 -20.35 9.21 -9.69
C ALA A 54 -21.79 9.32 -9.17
N GLN A 55 -22.67 9.97 -9.93
CA GLN A 55 -24.09 10.10 -9.59
C GLN A 55 -24.79 8.74 -9.65
N LEU A 56 -24.62 7.99 -10.75
CA LEU A 56 -25.20 6.65 -10.87
C LEU A 56 -24.71 5.70 -9.76
N ARG A 57 -23.41 5.74 -9.47
CA ARG A 57 -22.80 4.92 -8.41
C ARG A 57 -23.42 5.24 -7.05
N GLN A 58 -23.57 6.52 -6.70
CA GLN A 58 -24.22 6.91 -5.45
C GLN A 58 -25.66 6.43 -5.41
N LEU A 59 -26.45 6.69 -6.46
CA LEU A 59 -27.86 6.29 -6.53
C LEU A 59 -28.06 4.77 -6.39
N LEU A 60 -27.23 3.96 -7.04
CA LEU A 60 -27.31 2.50 -6.91
C LEU A 60 -26.88 2.02 -5.52
N CYS A 61 -25.86 2.64 -4.91
CA CYS A 61 -25.46 2.30 -3.54
C CYS A 61 -26.50 2.75 -2.52
N ASP A 62 -27.13 3.91 -2.70
CA ASP A 62 -28.25 4.39 -1.88
C ASP A 62 -29.42 3.40 -1.97
N HIS A 63 -29.84 3.05 -3.19
CA HIS A 63 -30.91 2.07 -3.42
C HIS A 63 -30.61 0.70 -2.79
N LEU A 64 -29.35 0.27 -2.86
CA LEU A 64 -28.89 -0.99 -2.29
C LEU A 64 -28.93 -1.00 -0.75
N LEU A 65 -28.58 0.13 -0.11
CA LEU A 65 -28.68 0.27 1.35
C LEU A 65 -30.13 0.44 1.81
N ASP A 66 -30.93 1.20 1.08
CA ASP A 66 -32.33 1.48 1.42
C ASP A 66 -33.21 0.20 1.37
N ASN A 67 -32.85 -0.75 0.50
CA ASN A 67 -33.56 -2.02 0.32
C ASN A 67 -32.72 -3.22 0.73
N ALA A 68 -31.77 -3.03 1.66
CA ALA A 68 -30.76 -4.02 2.00
C ALA A 68 -31.38 -5.39 2.34
N GLU A 69 -32.41 -5.45 3.19
CA GLU A 69 -33.04 -6.72 3.61
C GLU A 69 -33.54 -7.58 2.44
N GLU A 70 -33.92 -6.97 1.32
CA GLU A 70 -34.40 -7.67 0.13
C GLU A 70 -33.25 -8.26 -0.71
N TYR A 71 -32.05 -7.68 -0.60
CA TYR A 71 -30.83 -8.17 -1.23
C TYR A 71 -30.04 -9.15 -0.38
N LYS A 72 -30.41 -9.31 0.90
CA LYS A 72 -29.73 -10.17 1.88
C LYS A 72 -29.55 -11.61 1.40
N GLY A 73 -30.60 -12.18 0.79
CA GLY A 73 -30.59 -13.54 0.25
C GLY A 73 -29.69 -13.74 -0.98
N PHE A 74 -29.37 -12.67 -1.71
CA PHE A 74 -28.45 -12.71 -2.87
C PHE A 74 -26.99 -12.48 -2.47
N PHE A 75 -26.76 -11.88 -1.30
CA PHE A 75 -25.44 -11.65 -0.74
C PHE A 75 -24.91 -12.83 0.10
N MET A 76 -25.79 -13.73 0.54
CA MET A 76 -25.47 -14.89 1.40
C MET A 76 -25.63 -16.22 0.64
N SER A 77 -24.69 -17.16 0.80
CA SER A 77 -24.87 -18.52 0.28
C SER A 77 -26.00 -19.25 1.01
N SER A 78 -26.69 -20.19 0.34
CA SER A 78 -27.83 -20.96 0.88
C SER A 78 -27.54 -21.70 2.18
N GLU A 79 -26.27 -21.95 2.50
CA GLU A 79 -25.82 -22.61 3.73
C GLU A 79 -25.87 -21.70 4.99
N ASN A 80 -26.03 -20.38 4.84
CA ASN A 80 -25.92 -19.41 5.95
C ASN A 80 -27.23 -18.65 6.27
N LEU A 81 -28.34 -18.98 5.60
CA LEU A 81 -29.58 -18.18 5.69
C LEU A 81 -30.33 -18.33 7.03
N HIS A 82 -30.01 -19.34 7.84
CA HIS A 82 -30.75 -19.67 9.07
C HIS A 82 -29.88 -19.87 10.33
N SER A 83 -28.64 -19.36 10.35
CA SER A 83 -27.79 -19.40 11.55
C SER A 83 -27.79 -18.06 12.30
N ALA A 84 -27.45 -18.09 13.59
CA ALA A 84 -27.19 -16.89 14.40
C ALA A 84 -25.97 -16.07 13.90
N GLU A 85 -25.24 -16.56 12.89
CA GLU A 85 -24.15 -15.82 12.21
C GLU A 85 -24.68 -14.88 11.09
N SER A 86 -25.97 -14.96 10.76
CA SER A 86 -26.59 -14.13 9.70
C SER A 86 -26.56 -12.62 10.00
N ASP A 87 -26.56 -12.20 11.27
CA ASP A 87 -26.51 -10.79 11.65
C ASP A 87 -25.09 -10.20 11.63
N LEU A 88 -24.05 -11.03 11.81
CA LEU A 88 -22.63 -10.59 11.75
C LEU A 88 -22.14 -10.46 10.31
N LEU A 89 -22.58 -11.34 9.40
CA LEU A 89 -22.38 -11.22 7.95
C LEU A 89 -23.16 -10.04 7.35
N TRP A 90 -24.24 -9.59 8.01
CA TRP A 90 -25.04 -8.45 7.59
C TRP A 90 -24.36 -7.09 7.86
N MET A 91 -23.54 -6.99 8.92
CA MET A 91 -22.69 -5.82 9.14
C MET A 91 -21.62 -5.64 8.05
N ASP A 92 -21.15 -6.72 7.42
CA ASP A 92 -20.21 -6.66 6.30
C ASP A 92 -20.87 -6.10 5.01
N PHE A 93 -22.17 -6.27 4.82
CA PHE A 93 -22.89 -5.77 3.64
C PHE A 93 -22.82 -4.26 3.51
N SER A 94 -23.20 -3.53 4.56
CA SER A 94 -23.15 -2.06 4.55
C SER A 94 -21.72 -1.54 4.36
N VAL A 95 -20.73 -2.22 4.92
CA VAL A 95 -19.31 -1.86 4.76
C VAL A 95 -18.82 -2.10 3.33
N GLU A 96 -19.23 -3.20 2.67
CA GLU A 96 -18.90 -3.49 1.27
C GLU A 96 -19.59 -2.51 0.31
N VAL A 97 -20.83 -2.11 0.58
CA VAL A 97 -21.52 -1.08 -0.21
C VAL A 97 -20.88 0.29 -0.03
N GLU A 98 -20.47 0.67 1.19
CA GLU A 98 -19.71 1.90 1.44
C GLU A 98 -18.33 1.90 0.76
N LYS A 99 -17.66 0.74 0.64
CA LYS A 99 -16.44 0.62 -0.18
C LYS A 99 -16.75 0.84 -1.66
N LEU A 100 -17.85 0.25 -2.16
CA LEU A 100 -18.29 0.40 -3.55
C LEU A 100 -18.64 1.85 -3.91
N ARG A 101 -19.06 2.69 -2.95
CA ARG A 101 -19.28 4.14 -3.18
C ARG A 101 -18.01 4.89 -3.62
N GLY A 102 -16.82 4.40 -3.27
CA GLY A 102 -15.56 5.06 -3.64
C GLY A 102 -15.29 5.01 -5.14
N ASN A 103 -14.94 6.15 -5.74
CA ASN A 103 -14.72 6.24 -7.19
C ASN A 103 -13.58 5.32 -7.67
N GLY A 104 -13.83 4.52 -8.71
CA GLY A 104 -12.87 3.56 -9.25
C GLY A 104 -12.61 2.33 -8.38
N ILE A 105 -13.38 2.12 -7.31
CA ILE A 105 -13.31 0.92 -6.47
C ILE A 105 -14.27 -0.14 -7.02
N TRP A 106 -13.77 -1.37 -7.13
CA TRP A 106 -14.54 -2.57 -7.41
C TRP A 106 -14.57 -3.43 -6.12
N SER A 107 -15.72 -3.99 -5.75
CA SER A 107 -15.85 -4.92 -4.61
C SER A 107 -16.42 -6.24 -5.11
N ASN A 108 -15.67 -7.33 -4.98
CA ASN A 108 -16.04 -8.64 -5.52
C ASN A 108 -17.29 -9.26 -4.86
N LYS A 109 -17.77 -8.73 -3.73
CA LYS A 109 -18.99 -9.24 -3.06
C LYS A 109 -20.23 -8.41 -3.36
N ALA A 110 -20.09 -7.07 -3.38
CA ALA A 110 -21.22 -6.17 -3.67
C ALA A 110 -21.41 -5.91 -5.17
N ALA A 111 -20.38 -6.09 -6.00
CA ALA A 111 -20.47 -5.86 -7.44
C ALA A 111 -21.27 -6.96 -8.16
N ASP A 112 -21.23 -8.20 -7.67
CA ASP A 112 -21.92 -9.35 -8.28
C ASP A 112 -23.44 -9.17 -8.32
N ILE A 113 -24.01 -8.44 -7.36
CA ILE A 113 -25.44 -8.15 -7.30
C ILE A 113 -25.85 -6.87 -8.05
N LEU A 114 -24.90 -6.03 -8.50
CA LEU A 114 -25.20 -4.75 -9.15
C LEU A 114 -26.14 -4.85 -10.36
N PRO A 115 -26.08 -5.88 -11.21
CA PRO A 115 -27.06 -6.05 -12.28
C PRO A 115 -28.51 -6.15 -11.78
N LEU A 116 -28.75 -6.85 -10.67
CA LEU A 116 -30.08 -6.94 -10.04
C LEU A 116 -30.48 -5.62 -9.39
N VAL A 117 -29.52 -4.93 -8.75
CA VAL A 117 -29.74 -3.59 -8.18
C VAL A 117 -30.13 -2.60 -9.27
N LEU A 118 -29.45 -2.64 -10.41
CA LEU A 118 -29.76 -1.80 -11.57
C LEU A 118 -31.15 -2.10 -12.13
N ALA A 119 -31.54 -3.37 -12.21
CA ALA A 119 -32.88 -3.77 -12.66
C ALA A 119 -33.97 -3.20 -11.74
N ASN A 120 -33.81 -3.34 -10.42
CA ASN A 120 -34.74 -2.84 -9.43
C ASN A 120 -34.80 -1.31 -9.36
N PHE A 121 -33.63 -0.65 -9.35
CA PHE A 121 -33.54 0.82 -9.32
C PHE A 121 -34.22 1.47 -10.53
N THR A 122 -34.08 0.85 -11.71
CA THR A 122 -34.61 1.40 -12.97
C THR A 122 -35.99 0.85 -13.34
N CYS A 123 -36.48 -0.18 -12.64
CA CYS A 123 -37.67 -0.94 -13.00
C CYS A 123 -37.61 -1.51 -14.44
N ARG A 124 -36.42 -1.88 -14.91
CA ARG A 124 -36.16 -2.39 -16.27
C ARG A 124 -35.51 -3.76 -16.22
N HIS A 125 -35.78 -4.61 -17.21
CA HIS A 125 -34.99 -5.83 -17.39
C HIS A 125 -33.55 -5.48 -17.78
N VAL A 126 -32.59 -6.19 -17.19
CA VAL A 126 -31.16 -6.09 -17.53
C VAL A 126 -30.74 -7.36 -18.24
N ARG A 127 -30.36 -7.26 -19.53
CA ARG A 127 -29.85 -8.38 -20.32
C ARG A 127 -28.33 -8.28 -20.44
N ILE A 128 -27.63 -9.31 -19.98
CA ILE A 128 -26.17 -9.43 -20.04
C ILE A 128 -25.78 -10.51 -21.04
N PHE A 129 -24.96 -10.14 -22.03
CA PHE A 129 -24.29 -11.06 -22.94
C PHE A 129 -22.94 -11.43 -22.33
N SER A 130 -22.66 -12.71 -22.13
CA SER A 130 -21.49 -13.18 -21.39
C SER A 130 -20.59 -14.05 -22.27
N SER A 131 -19.27 -13.86 -22.12
CA SER A 131 -18.26 -14.67 -22.80
C SER A 131 -18.12 -16.08 -22.22
N SER A 132 -18.86 -16.40 -21.15
CA SER A 132 -18.85 -17.70 -20.48
C SER A 132 -19.48 -18.77 -21.39
N PRO A 133 -18.85 -19.96 -21.51
CA PRO A 133 -19.43 -21.07 -22.25
C PRO A 133 -20.70 -21.67 -21.65
N GLU A 134 -20.91 -21.51 -20.35
CA GLU A 134 -22.05 -22.10 -19.63
C GLU A 134 -23.29 -21.20 -19.69
N ILE A 135 -23.08 -19.88 -19.69
CA ILE A 135 -24.14 -18.88 -19.68
C ILE A 135 -23.76 -17.78 -20.67
N SER A 136 -24.30 -17.86 -21.89
CA SER A 136 -24.07 -16.89 -22.96
C SER A 136 -24.98 -15.66 -22.84
N VAL A 137 -26.21 -15.83 -22.37
CA VAL A 137 -27.16 -14.73 -22.14
C VAL A 137 -27.80 -14.88 -20.77
N LEU A 138 -27.79 -13.80 -19.99
CA LEU A 138 -28.44 -13.71 -18.68
C LEU A 138 -29.47 -12.59 -18.72
N ASP A 139 -30.74 -12.93 -18.48
CA ASP A 139 -31.83 -11.96 -18.31
C ASP A 139 -32.15 -11.81 -16.83
N ILE A 140 -32.05 -10.59 -16.33
CA ILE A 140 -32.31 -10.24 -14.94
C ILE A 140 -33.55 -9.38 -14.88
N GLU A 141 -34.57 -9.89 -14.19
CA GLU A 141 -35.85 -9.21 -14.02
C GLU A 141 -35.84 -8.41 -12.71
N PRO A 142 -36.53 -7.24 -12.66
CA PRO A 142 -36.75 -6.55 -11.40
C PRO A 142 -37.57 -7.42 -10.45
N THR A 143 -37.09 -7.60 -9.22
CA THR A 143 -37.72 -8.41 -8.16
C THR A 143 -38.46 -7.57 -7.13
N LEU A 144 -38.20 -6.26 -7.05
CA LEU A 144 -38.85 -5.37 -6.08
C LEU A 144 -40.13 -4.76 -6.68
N GLN A 145 -41.24 -4.87 -5.95
CA GLN A 145 -42.51 -4.29 -6.37
C GLN A 145 -42.48 -2.76 -6.22
N THR A 146 -42.25 -2.05 -7.32
CA THR A 146 -42.34 -0.59 -7.35
C THR A 146 -43.72 -0.13 -7.81
N LYS A 147 -44.16 1.05 -7.34
CA LYS A 147 -45.44 1.67 -7.74
C LYS A 147 -45.50 2.04 -9.23
N GLN A 148 -44.38 1.97 -9.95
CA GLN A 148 -44.23 2.47 -11.33
C GLN A 148 -44.42 1.39 -12.41
N GLY A 149 -44.56 0.11 -12.04
CA GLY A 149 -44.65 -0.99 -13.02
C GLY A 149 -43.33 -1.22 -13.76
N ILE A 150 -43.22 -2.36 -14.45
CA ILE A 150 -42.01 -2.70 -15.23
C ILE A 150 -41.99 -1.85 -16.50
N ILE A 151 -40.87 -1.18 -16.74
CA ILE A 151 -40.59 -0.44 -17.97
C ILE A 151 -40.10 -1.42 -19.04
N GLU A 152 -40.75 -1.42 -20.21
CA GLU A 152 -40.45 -2.35 -21.31
C GLU A 152 -39.05 -2.17 -21.91
N GLU A 153 -38.49 -0.96 -21.83
CA GLU A 153 -37.15 -0.65 -22.34
C GLU A 153 -36.07 -1.35 -21.50
N ARG A 154 -35.34 -2.29 -22.12
CA ARG A 154 -34.29 -3.08 -21.45
C ARG A 154 -32.95 -2.38 -21.45
N ILE A 155 -32.17 -2.65 -20.41
CA ILE A 155 -30.75 -2.29 -20.33
C ILE A 155 -29.94 -3.46 -20.86
N TYR A 156 -29.01 -3.18 -21.79
CA TYR A 156 -28.18 -4.21 -22.41
C TYR A 156 -26.70 -3.99 -22.10
N MET A 157 -26.02 -5.04 -21.65
CA MET A 157 -24.61 -5.01 -21.27
C MET A 157 -23.88 -6.25 -21.76
N ALA A 158 -22.56 -6.15 -21.93
CA ALA A 158 -21.69 -7.28 -22.23
C ALA A 158 -20.71 -7.52 -21.09
N TYR A 159 -20.66 -8.74 -20.58
CA TYR A 159 -19.68 -9.19 -19.60
C TYR A 159 -18.54 -9.94 -20.30
N ILE A 160 -17.37 -9.31 -20.32
CA ILE A 160 -16.15 -9.85 -20.89
C ILE A 160 -15.35 -10.34 -19.70
N GLY A 161 -15.20 -11.66 -19.54
CA GLY A 161 -14.66 -12.29 -18.33
C GLY A 161 -13.43 -11.57 -17.74
N SER A 162 -13.24 -11.66 -16.42
CA SER A 162 -12.34 -10.83 -15.58
C SER A 162 -12.91 -9.48 -15.11
N GLU A 163 -14.15 -9.47 -14.61
CA GLU A 163 -14.77 -8.32 -13.92
C GLU A 163 -14.95 -7.05 -14.80
N HIS A 164 -15.12 -7.23 -16.12
CA HIS A 164 -15.27 -6.11 -17.06
C HIS A 164 -16.63 -6.11 -17.77
N TYR A 165 -17.27 -4.94 -17.79
CA TYR A 165 -18.54 -4.70 -18.50
C TYR A 165 -18.38 -3.66 -19.60
N ASP A 166 -18.95 -3.95 -20.76
CA ASP A 166 -19.16 -3.02 -21.87
C ASP A 166 -20.65 -2.70 -22.04
N GLY A 167 -20.97 -1.53 -22.60
CA GLY A 167 -22.35 -1.18 -22.95
C GLY A 167 -22.77 -1.89 -24.24
N CYS A 168 -24.07 -2.13 -24.43
CA CYS A 168 -24.61 -2.66 -25.68
C CYS A 168 -25.80 -1.82 -26.14
N VAL A 169 -25.90 -1.53 -27.43
CA VAL A 169 -27.06 -0.83 -28.02
C VAL A 169 -27.63 -1.64 -29.17
N LYS A 170 -28.93 -1.52 -29.46
CA LYS A 170 -29.50 -2.17 -30.64
C LYS A 170 -28.90 -1.56 -31.90
N GLN A 171 -28.56 -2.39 -32.88
CA GLN A 171 -28.21 -1.89 -34.21
C GLN A 171 -29.44 -1.24 -34.82
N ILE A 172 -29.34 0.06 -35.11
CA ILE A 172 -30.37 0.78 -35.85
C ILE A 172 -30.22 0.33 -37.31
N ASN A 173 -31.05 -0.63 -37.72
CA ASN A 173 -31.24 -0.91 -39.14
C ASN A 173 -32.14 0.19 -39.71
N ASP A 174 -31.51 1.21 -40.29
CA ASP A 174 -32.20 2.25 -41.05
C ASP A 174 -32.95 1.64 -42.23
N LYS A 175 -34.22 1.30 -42.03
CA LYS A 175 -35.31 1.53 -42.99
C LYS A 175 -36.64 1.69 -42.24
N THR A 176 -37.14 2.92 -42.32
CA THR A 176 -38.53 3.40 -42.17
C THR A 176 -38.90 4.22 -40.93
N HIS A 177 -39.44 5.40 -41.27
CA HIS A 177 -40.26 6.36 -40.53
C HIS A 177 -39.65 7.58 -39.81
N ILE A 178 -39.37 8.55 -40.68
CA ILE A 178 -39.61 10.00 -40.62
C ILE A 178 -40.88 10.44 -39.85
N GLN A 179 -40.78 11.68 -39.32
CA GLN A 179 -41.75 12.62 -38.69
C GLN A 179 -41.78 12.54 -37.15
N ALA A 180 -41.48 13.59 -36.37
CA ALA A 180 -41.65 15.01 -36.62
C ALA A 180 -40.66 15.91 -35.81
N ASN A 181 -40.24 17.00 -36.46
CA ASN A 181 -40.00 18.38 -35.97
C ASN A 181 -39.27 18.61 -34.62
N GLY A 182 -38.22 19.42 -34.50
CA GLY A 182 -37.57 20.34 -35.42
C GLY A 182 -36.55 21.22 -34.66
N ILE A 183 -35.32 21.26 -35.21
CA ILE A 183 -34.42 22.41 -35.43
C ILE A 183 -34.29 23.46 -34.31
N LEU A 184 -33.10 23.52 -33.70
CA LEU A 184 -32.16 24.64 -33.89
C LEU A 184 -30.73 24.22 -33.50
N ASP A 185 -29.94 23.96 -34.54
CA ASP A 185 -28.48 23.95 -34.52
C ASP A 185 -27.96 25.40 -34.57
N THR A 186 -26.88 25.69 -33.84
CA THR A 186 -25.70 26.55 -34.15
C THR A 186 -25.04 26.86 -32.79
N GLU A 187 -23.75 26.62 -32.52
CA GLU A 187 -22.57 26.94 -33.31
C GLU A 187 -21.45 25.91 -33.19
N GLN A 188 -20.68 25.80 -34.27
CA GLN A 188 -19.45 25.02 -34.41
C GLN A 188 -18.25 25.68 -33.70
N LYS A 189 -17.30 24.80 -33.32
CA LYS A 189 -15.82 24.90 -33.44
C LYS A 189 -15.09 24.75 -32.10
N SER A 190 -14.48 23.58 -31.89
CA SER A 190 -13.02 23.40 -32.02
C SER A 190 -12.63 22.03 -31.44
N THR A 191 -12.52 21.02 -32.30
CA THR A 191 -11.85 19.77 -31.98
C THR A 191 -10.34 19.96 -32.16
N SER A 192 -9.58 19.81 -31.07
CA SER A 192 -8.16 19.49 -31.13
C SER A 192 -7.87 18.33 -30.18
N ASN A 193 -7.45 17.23 -30.80
CA ASN A 193 -7.05 15.96 -30.21
C ASN A 193 -6.03 16.12 -29.06
N ILE A 194 -6.31 15.47 -27.93
CA ILE A 194 -5.28 15.01 -26.98
C ILE A 194 -5.28 13.49 -27.07
N GLU A 195 -4.28 12.96 -27.77
CA GLU A 195 -3.89 11.56 -27.74
C GLU A 195 -3.19 11.28 -26.41
N GLU A 196 -3.79 10.47 -25.53
CA GLU A 196 -3.09 9.82 -24.43
C GLU A 196 -2.34 8.60 -24.96
N MET A 197 -1.00 8.71 -24.94
CA MET A 197 -0.08 7.60 -25.16
C MET A 197 0.10 6.81 -23.86
N ASP A 198 -0.27 5.54 -23.91
CA ASP A 198 -0.01 4.51 -22.92
C ASP A 198 1.46 4.02 -23.05
N GLU A 199 2.22 4.03 -21.96
CA GLU A 199 3.54 3.37 -21.83
C GLU A 199 3.54 2.46 -20.60
N SER A 200 3.14 1.21 -20.77
CA SER A 200 3.59 0.09 -19.95
C SER A 200 4.90 -0.48 -20.54
N TYR A 201 5.89 -0.77 -19.68
CA TYR A 201 7.09 -1.52 -20.04
C TYR A 201 7.39 -2.54 -18.94
N VAL A 202 7.44 -3.81 -19.36
CA VAL A 202 7.68 -5.03 -18.57
C VAL A 202 9.19 -5.31 -18.54
N HIS A 203 9.70 -5.72 -17.37
CA HIS A 203 11.07 -6.22 -17.21
C HIS A 203 11.18 -7.69 -17.66
N LYS A 204 12.18 -8.00 -18.49
CA LYS A 204 12.73 -9.35 -18.69
C LYS A 204 13.94 -9.52 -17.77
N GLU A 205 13.98 -10.62 -17.03
CA GLU A 205 15.16 -11.14 -16.35
C GLU A 205 15.96 -11.99 -17.36
N GLU A 206 17.25 -11.68 -17.55
CA GLU A 206 18.20 -12.59 -18.18
C GLU A 206 19.13 -13.14 -17.10
N GLN A 207 19.13 -14.47 -17.00
CA GLN A 207 20.06 -15.27 -16.23
C GLN A 207 21.43 -15.27 -16.94
N SER A 208 22.52 -15.07 -16.20
CA SER A 208 23.87 -15.45 -16.67
C SER A 208 24.42 -16.61 -15.82
N PRO A 209 25.27 -17.47 -16.40
CA PRO A 209 25.57 -18.79 -15.84
C PRO A 209 26.59 -18.74 -14.71
N LEU A 210 26.38 -19.63 -13.73
CA LEU A 210 27.33 -20.05 -12.72
C LEU A 210 28.49 -20.81 -13.38
N GLN A 211 29.73 -20.38 -13.13
CA GLN A 211 30.89 -21.25 -13.24
C GLN A 211 31.41 -21.56 -11.84
N HIS A 212 31.47 -22.86 -11.54
CA HIS A 212 32.12 -23.44 -10.38
C HIS A 212 33.60 -23.03 -10.31
N ASN A 213 34.05 -22.70 -9.10
CA ASN A 213 35.36 -23.15 -8.63
C ASN A 213 35.32 -23.32 -7.11
N GLU A 214 35.43 -24.58 -6.69
CA GLU A 214 35.71 -24.99 -5.34
C GLU A 214 37.14 -24.56 -4.96
N HIS A 215 37.36 -24.02 -3.75
CA HIS A 215 38.36 -24.57 -2.82
C HIS A 215 38.43 -23.82 -1.47
N LYS A 216 38.16 -24.61 -0.43
CA LYS A 216 38.86 -24.76 0.87
C LYS A 216 39.04 -23.58 1.85
N ARG A 217 38.70 -23.96 3.09
CA ARG A 217 38.86 -23.34 4.41
C ARG A 217 40.28 -22.81 4.69
N GLY A 218 40.33 -21.72 5.47
CA GLY A 218 41.50 -21.36 6.29
C GLY A 218 41.31 -20.02 7.00
N ARG A 219 41.12 -20.04 8.33
CA ARG A 219 41.46 -18.90 9.20
C ARG A 219 42.98 -18.72 9.19
N PRO A 220 43.48 -17.48 9.30
CA PRO A 220 44.35 -17.23 10.46
C PRO A 220 44.16 -15.85 11.12
N ILE A 221 44.75 -15.80 12.31
CA ILE A 221 44.78 -14.78 13.35
C ILE A 221 45.86 -13.72 13.05
N GLY A 222 45.55 -12.46 13.40
CA GLY A 222 46.43 -11.41 13.95
C GLY A 222 47.76 -11.03 13.27
N THR A 223 47.94 -9.74 12.95
CA THR A 223 48.84 -8.79 13.66
C THR A 223 49.13 -7.49 12.87
N SER A 224 49.37 -6.43 13.64
CA SER A 224 50.23 -5.24 13.39
C SER A 224 49.81 -4.11 12.43
N LYS A 225 49.92 -2.91 13.02
CA LYS A 225 49.77 -1.54 12.49
C LYS A 225 50.78 -1.22 11.38
N THR A 226 50.37 -0.43 10.37
CA THR A 226 51.07 0.82 9.98
C THR A 226 50.27 1.70 8.99
N LYS A 227 50.20 3.00 9.34
CA LYS A 227 50.22 4.24 8.54
C LYS A 227 49.28 4.44 7.33
N SER A 228 48.29 5.31 7.57
CA SER A 228 47.89 6.48 6.78
C SER A 228 47.90 6.39 5.26
N ASP A 229 46.72 6.22 4.68
CA ASP A 229 46.31 6.98 3.50
C ASP A 229 44.82 7.31 3.60
N SER A 230 44.52 8.60 3.50
CA SER A 230 43.16 9.15 3.57
C SER A 230 42.38 8.78 2.31
N PHE A 231 41.81 7.59 2.27
CA PHE A 231 40.76 7.27 1.31
C PHE A 231 39.49 7.99 1.74
N MET A 232 39.10 9.01 0.97
CA MET A 232 37.78 9.60 1.06
C MET A 232 36.75 8.47 0.88
N THR A 233 36.05 8.13 1.97
CA THR A 233 34.91 7.22 1.90
C THR A 233 33.89 7.80 0.92
N PRO A 234 33.41 7.01 -0.07
CA PRO A 234 32.35 7.47 -0.96
C PRO A 234 31.11 7.83 -0.12
N PRO A 235 30.39 8.91 -0.45
CA PRO A 235 29.23 9.32 0.33
C PRO A 235 28.22 8.17 0.38
N LYS A 236 27.73 7.85 1.58
CA LYS A 236 26.67 6.85 1.79
C LYS A 236 25.54 7.13 0.79
N LYS A 237 25.21 6.14 -0.06
CA LYS A 237 24.13 6.28 -1.05
C LYS A 237 22.83 6.61 -0.32
N LYS A 238 22.23 7.77 -0.62
CA LYS A 238 20.87 8.10 -0.15
C LYS A 238 19.92 7.02 -0.66
N LEU A 239 19.20 6.38 0.25
CA LEU A 239 18.18 5.38 -0.08
C LEU A 239 16.86 6.11 -0.35
N PHE A 240 16.18 5.76 -1.42
CA PHE A 240 14.91 6.38 -1.84
C PHE A 240 13.77 5.35 -1.83
N ARG A 241 12.52 5.83 -1.83
CA ARG A 241 11.35 4.96 -1.71
C ARG A 241 11.07 4.11 -2.96
N LYS A 242 11.43 4.58 -4.17
CA LYS A 242 11.18 3.90 -5.45
C LYS A 242 12.48 3.46 -6.16
N ARG A 243 12.39 2.43 -7.02
CA ARG A 243 13.53 1.90 -7.81
C ARG A 243 14.12 2.99 -8.72
N LYS A 244 15.44 2.92 -8.98
CA LYS A 244 16.18 3.86 -9.84
C LYS A 244 15.73 3.72 -11.31
N CYS A 245 15.41 4.83 -11.97
CA CYS A 245 15.12 4.83 -13.41
C CYS A 245 16.37 4.50 -14.23
N THR A 246 16.19 3.78 -15.35
CA THR A 246 17.22 3.46 -16.36
C THR A 246 16.92 4.19 -17.67
N PRO A 247 17.39 5.45 -17.84
CA PRO A 247 17.02 6.26 -19.00
C PRO A 247 17.37 5.63 -20.35
N GLU A 248 18.36 4.74 -20.40
CA GLU A 248 18.82 4.07 -21.62
C GLU A 248 17.75 3.17 -22.24
N THR A 249 16.83 2.63 -21.43
CA THR A 249 15.74 1.75 -21.88
C THR A 249 14.49 2.51 -22.32
N TRP A 250 14.43 3.82 -22.06
CA TRP A 250 13.26 4.62 -22.43
C TRP A 250 13.06 4.61 -23.94
N LYS A 251 11.82 4.37 -24.39
CA LYS A 251 11.46 4.27 -25.81
C LYS A 251 12.01 5.44 -26.64
N LYS A 252 12.04 6.66 -26.06
CA LYS A 252 12.64 7.86 -26.66
C LYS A 252 14.14 7.74 -26.90
N ASN A 253 14.91 7.22 -25.95
CA ASN A 253 16.36 7.12 -26.03
C ASN A 253 16.79 5.95 -26.92
N VAL A 254 16.08 4.82 -26.85
CA VAL A 254 16.22 3.70 -27.79
C VAL A 254 15.97 4.17 -29.23
N ARG A 255 14.86 4.87 -29.47
CA ARG A 255 14.54 5.47 -30.78
C ARG A 255 15.63 6.42 -31.28
N LYS A 256 16.16 7.29 -30.40
CA LYS A 256 17.24 8.23 -30.76
C LYS A 256 18.49 7.47 -31.21
N LYS A 257 18.86 6.40 -30.50
CA LYS A 257 19.99 5.54 -30.83
C LYS A 257 19.80 4.87 -32.20
N LEU A 258 18.65 4.21 -32.43
CA LEU A 258 18.31 3.56 -33.70
C LEU A 258 18.33 4.53 -34.89
N LYS A 259 17.81 5.75 -34.70
CA LYS A 259 17.83 6.79 -35.73
C LYS A 259 19.24 7.23 -36.11
N LEU A 260 20.14 7.38 -35.13
CA LEU A 260 21.52 7.78 -35.36
C LEU A 260 22.36 6.65 -35.97
N SER A 261 22.06 5.39 -35.67
CA SER A 261 22.70 4.22 -36.30
C SER A 261 22.13 3.86 -37.67
N GLY A 262 21.16 4.64 -38.19
CA GLY A 262 20.54 4.38 -39.49
C GLY A 262 19.67 3.12 -39.52
N GLN A 263 19.32 2.56 -38.36
CA GLN A 263 18.49 1.35 -38.25
C GLN A 263 17.00 1.70 -38.32
N GLN A 264 16.17 0.69 -38.56
CA GLN A 264 14.72 0.82 -38.54
C GLN A 264 14.23 1.23 -37.15
N TYR A 265 13.26 2.14 -37.08
CA TYR A 265 12.66 2.55 -35.81
C TYR A 265 11.20 2.97 -35.97
N VAL A 266 10.43 2.88 -34.89
CA VAL A 266 9.06 3.39 -34.84
C VAL A 266 9.09 4.84 -34.39
N SER A 267 8.50 5.75 -35.18
CA SER A 267 8.41 7.17 -34.85
C SER A 267 7.51 7.43 -33.63
N GLN A 268 7.46 8.67 -33.14
CA GLN A 268 6.53 9.04 -32.05
C GLN A 268 5.06 8.87 -32.46
N ARG A 269 4.74 8.98 -33.75
CA ARG A 269 3.39 8.86 -34.31
C ARG A 269 3.05 7.43 -34.75
N GLY A 270 3.74 6.43 -34.20
CA GLY A 270 3.53 5.01 -34.54
C GLY A 270 4.00 4.56 -35.94
N LYS A 271 4.42 5.48 -36.83
CA LYS A 271 4.90 5.12 -38.17
C LYS A 271 6.28 4.47 -38.14
N THR A 272 6.43 3.32 -38.78
CA THR A 272 7.71 2.64 -39.00
C THR A 272 8.55 3.42 -40.02
N VAL A 273 9.77 3.79 -39.62
CA VAL A 273 10.77 4.38 -40.50
C VAL A 273 11.79 3.29 -40.83
N ASN A 274 11.88 2.94 -42.12
CA ASN A 274 12.80 1.91 -42.60
C ASN A 274 14.26 2.26 -42.32
N ALA A 275 15.10 1.23 -42.25
CA ALA A 275 16.54 1.39 -42.16
C ALA A 275 17.07 2.20 -43.35
N LYS A 276 18.17 2.92 -43.13
CA LYS A 276 18.89 3.58 -44.19
C LYS A 276 19.58 2.51 -45.02
N GLU A 277 19.43 2.64 -46.33
CA GLU A 277 20.08 1.77 -47.30
C GLU A 277 20.89 2.62 -48.27
N MET A 278 22.04 2.11 -48.72
CA MET A 278 22.86 2.77 -49.73
C MET A 278 22.07 2.93 -51.02
N LYS A 279 21.93 4.16 -51.52
CA LYS A 279 21.15 4.39 -52.75
C LYS A 279 21.93 4.02 -53.99
N GLN A 280 21.21 3.44 -54.96
CA GLN A 280 21.71 3.26 -56.31
C GLN A 280 22.03 4.62 -56.94
N VAL A 281 23.15 4.69 -57.67
CA VAL A 281 23.56 5.88 -58.38
C VAL A 281 24.12 5.49 -59.74
N ASN A 282 23.49 6.01 -60.79
CA ASN A 282 24.01 5.87 -62.13
C ASN A 282 24.92 7.08 -62.44
N CYS A 283 26.24 6.85 -62.52
CA CYS A 283 27.25 7.83 -62.93
C CYS A 283 27.82 7.48 -64.32
N ASN A 284 27.00 7.01 -65.28
CA ASN A 284 27.51 6.62 -66.61
C ASN A 284 27.96 7.83 -67.44
N LYS A 285 27.31 9.00 -67.31
CA LYS A 285 27.67 10.27 -67.99
C LYS A 285 28.51 11.21 -67.10
N CYS A 286 29.16 10.64 -66.10
CA CYS A 286 29.80 11.36 -65.01
C CYS A 286 31.25 11.72 -65.37
N LYS A 287 31.57 13.01 -65.46
CA LYS A 287 32.93 13.48 -65.83
C LYS A 287 34.03 12.93 -64.91
N LEU A 288 33.69 12.66 -63.64
CA LEU A 288 34.61 12.11 -62.64
C LEU A 288 34.71 10.58 -62.66
N LYS A 289 33.89 9.89 -63.47
CA LYS A 289 33.80 8.43 -63.57
C LYS A 289 33.72 7.75 -62.18
N CYS A 290 32.84 8.24 -61.31
CA CYS A 290 32.82 7.85 -59.89
C CYS A 290 32.61 6.33 -59.69
N SER A 291 31.70 5.74 -60.48
CA SER A 291 31.39 4.31 -60.40
C SER A 291 32.53 3.39 -60.83
N SER A 292 33.53 3.89 -61.58
CA SER A 292 34.73 3.11 -61.92
C SER A 292 35.88 3.36 -60.94
N LYS A 293 35.82 4.43 -60.14
CA LYS A 293 36.86 4.79 -59.16
C LYS A 293 36.58 4.27 -57.76
N VAL A 294 35.31 4.08 -57.42
CA VAL A 294 34.88 3.54 -56.13
C VAL A 294 33.92 2.41 -56.41
N SER A 295 34.35 1.17 -56.13
CA SER A 295 33.53 -0.03 -56.32
C SER A 295 32.33 -0.03 -55.36
N ASP A 296 31.29 -0.80 -55.69
CA ASP A 296 30.10 -0.89 -54.84
C ASP A 296 30.40 -1.53 -53.47
N GLU A 297 31.42 -2.40 -53.37
CA GLU A 297 31.93 -2.94 -52.10
C GLU A 297 32.51 -1.83 -51.22
N LYS A 298 33.36 -0.97 -51.78
CA LYS A 298 33.95 0.17 -51.06
C LYS A 298 32.91 1.22 -50.68
N ARG A 299 31.88 1.43 -51.51
CA ARG A 299 30.75 2.29 -51.14
C ARG A 299 29.97 1.72 -49.96
N ARG A 300 29.79 0.39 -49.90
CA ARG A 300 29.12 -0.29 -48.79
C ARG A 300 29.92 -0.16 -47.49
N GLU A 301 31.24 -0.29 -47.56
CA GLU A 301 32.15 -0.08 -46.44
C GLU A 301 32.03 1.35 -45.89
N VAL A 302 32.12 2.36 -46.76
CA VAL A 302 31.95 3.78 -46.39
C VAL A 302 30.57 4.05 -45.77
N PHE A 303 29.51 3.45 -46.32
CA PHE A 303 28.16 3.58 -45.79
C PHE A 303 28.02 2.97 -44.39
N GLN A 304 28.55 1.76 -44.18
CA GLN A 304 28.51 1.08 -42.88
C GLN A 304 29.32 1.85 -41.84
N ASN A 305 30.52 2.31 -42.20
CA ASN A 305 31.38 3.11 -41.32
C ASN A 305 30.74 4.43 -40.92
N PHE A 306 30.02 5.09 -41.84
CA PHE A 306 29.32 6.34 -41.54
C PHE A 306 28.16 6.15 -40.54
N TRP A 307 27.34 5.13 -40.72
CA TRP A 307 26.18 4.89 -39.85
C TRP A 307 26.56 4.22 -38.52
N SER A 308 27.65 3.46 -38.46
CA SER A 308 28.15 2.86 -37.21
C SER A 308 28.65 3.89 -36.19
N LEU A 309 29.00 5.12 -36.63
CA LEU A 309 29.41 6.21 -35.74
C LEU A 309 28.39 6.53 -34.64
N GLY A 310 27.09 6.33 -34.90
CA GLY A 310 26.01 6.41 -33.90
C GLY A 310 25.86 7.75 -33.17
N SER A 311 26.60 8.78 -33.59
CA SER A 311 26.67 10.11 -32.97
C SER A 311 26.38 11.17 -34.03
N TYR A 312 25.54 12.14 -33.65
CA TYR A 312 25.16 13.25 -34.51
C TYR A 312 26.39 14.08 -34.92
N GLU A 313 27.24 14.39 -33.94
CA GLU A 313 28.44 15.20 -34.10
C GLU A 313 29.46 14.48 -34.99
N ARG A 314 29.79 13.21 -34.68
CA ARG A 314 30.79 12.44 -35.46
C ARG A 314 30.39 12.23 -36.92
N GLN A 315 29.11 12.03 -37.19
CA GLN A 315 28.62 11.96 -38.58
C GLN A 315 28.78 13.27 -39.33
N LYS A 316 28.64 14.41 -38.65
CA LYS A 316 28.88 15.73 -39.25
C LYS A 316 30.36 15.99 -39.48
N ASP A 317 31.22 15.56 -38.56
CA ASP A 317 32.67 15.62 -38.73
C ASP A 317 33.11 14.83 -39.96
N PHE A 318 32.56 13.62 -40.15
CA PHE A 318 32.80 12.84 -41.36
C PHE A 318 32.46 13.62 -42.63
N VAL A 319 31.33 14.34 -42.66
CA VAL A 319 30.96 15.16 -43.82
C VAL A 319 31.92 16.35 -44.00
N VAL A 320 32.30 17.01 -42.91
CA VAL A 320 33.20 18.17 -42.91
C VAL A 320 34.60 17.78 -43.42
N SER A 321 35.11 16.61 -43.06
CA SER A 321 36.42 16.12 -43.50
C SER A 321 36.41 15.71 -44.98
N HIS A 322 35.27 15.26 -45.50
CA HIS A 322 35.13 14.75 -46.86
C HIS A 322 34.58 15.77 -47.89
N VAL A 323 34.28 17.00 -47.46
CA VAL A 323 33.79 18.09 -48.30
C VAL A 323 34.66 19.33 -48.16
N GLU A 324 35.17 19.83 -49.29
CA GLU A 324 35.97 21.05 -49.35
C GLU A 324 35.21 22.17 -50.07
N GLU A 325 35.28 23.39 -49.54
CA GLU A 325 34.78 24.60 -50.19
C GLU A 325 35.93 25.33 -50.91
N LYS A 326 35.74 25.64 -52.19
CA LYS A 326 36.71 26.31 -53.05
C LYS A 326 36.09 27.56 -53.66
N ASN A 327 36.87 28.63 -53.73
CA ASN A 327 36.42 29.88 -54.36
C ASN A 327 36.34 29.71 -55.87
N THR A 328 35.25 30.21 -56.47
CA THR A 328 35.13 30.26 -57.94
C THR A 328 36.17 31.25 -58.48
N ARG A 329 36.92 30.88 -59.52
CA ARG A 329 37.90 31.76 -60.17
C ARG A 329 37.24 33.07 -60.63
N THR A 330 37.88 34.21 -60.37
CA THR A 330 37.43 35.52 -60.84
C THR A 330 38.07 35.79 -62.20
N TYR A 331 37.26 36.16 -63.18
CA TYR A 331 37.73 36.72 -64.43
C TYR A 331 37.41 38.21 -64.44
N LEU A 332 38.28 39.02 -65.02
CA LEU A 332 38.02 40.42 -65.30
C LEU A 332 37.18 40.48 -66.59
N THR A 333 36.21 41.38 -66.63
CA THR A 333 35.51 41.76 -67.87
C THR A 333 36.43 42.59 -68.75
N ASP A 334 36.05 42.82 -70.00
CA ASP A 334 36.85 43.62 -70.95
C ASP A 334 37.12 45.05 -70.42
N ASP A 335 36.25 45.57 -69.55
CA ASP A 335 36.43 46.84 -68.81
C ASP A 335 37.30 46.74 -67.53
N ASN A 336 38.05 45.65 -67.37
CA ASN A 336 38.90 45.37 -66.21
C ASN A 336 38.15 45.30 -64.85
N GLN A 337 36.85 45.01 -64.86
CA GLN A 337 36.04 44.83 -63.64
C GLN A 337 35.81 43.35 -63.31
N PRO A 338 35.75 42.94 -62.02
CA PRO A 338 35.45 41.56 -61.67
C PRO A 338 34.02 41.18 -62.13
N ALA A 339 33.92 40.15 -62.97
CA ALA A 339 32.63 39.69 -63.49
C ALA A 339 31.66 39.30 -62.34
N LYS A 340 30.39 39.74 -62.43
CA LYS A 340 29.33 39.38 -61.47
C LYS A 340 29.16 37.85 -61.41
N LYS A 341 29.48 37.24 -60.28
CA LYS A 341 29.37 35.78 -60.08
C LYS A 341 27.99 35.38 -59.53
N ARG A 342 27.37 34.36 -60.15
CA ARG A 342 26.18 33.68 -59.57
C ARG A 342 26.51 32.83 -58.34
N ARG A 343 27.77 32.38 -58.17
CA ARG A 343 28.21 31.55 -57.03
C ARG A 343 29.65 31.90 -56.61
N GLN A 344 29.83 32.32 -55.37
CA GLN A 344 31.15 32.71 -54.83
C GLN A 344 32.03 31.50 -54.46
N VAL A 345 31.40 30.43 -53.97
CA VAL A 345 32.05 29.19 -53.51
C VAL A 345 31.40 27.98 -54.16
N TYR A 346 32.18 26.95 -54.46
CA TYR A 346 31.72 25.63 -54.88
C TYR A 346 32.30 24.55 -53.99
N ARG A 347 31.61 23.40 -53.90
CA ARG A 347 32.03 22.27 -53.07
C ARG A 347 32.57 21.13 -53.90
N THR A 348 33.69 20.58 -53.47
CA THR A 348 34.24 19.31 -53.97
C THR A 348 34.04 18.22 -52.93
N TYR A 349 33.68 17.04 -53.39
CA TYR A 349 33.33 15.89 -52.56
C TYR A 349 34.35 14.78 -52.81
N SER A 350 34.72 14.05 -51.77
CA SER A 350 35.68 12.95 -51.87
C SER A 350 35.35 11.84 -50.90
N PHE A 351 35.77 10.61 -51.20
CA PHE A 351 35.88 9.53 -50.22
C PHE A 351 37.33 9.11 -50.09
N GLU A 352 37.74 8.71 -48.90
CA GLU A 352 39.02 8.03 -48.70
C GLU A 352 38.81 6.55 -49.04
N VAL A 353 39.51 6.07 -50.06
CA VAL A 353 39.46 4.68 -50.53
C VAL A 353 40.90 4.21 -50.56
N ASP A 354 41.20 3.17 -49.78
CA ASP A 354 42.54 2.58 -49.64
C ASP A 354 43.63 3.62 -49.29
N GLY A 355 43.29 4.56 -48.39
CA GLY A 355 44.18 5.65 -47.95
C GLY A 355 44.33 6.81 -48.94
N ILE A 356 43.63 6.76 -50.08
CA ILE A 356 43.70 7.78 -51.13
C ILE A 356 42.39 8.56 -51.19
N ARG A 357 42.50 9.89 -51.11
CA ARG A 357 41.37 10.81 -51.23
C ARG A 357 40.87 10.88 -52.67
N THR A 358 39.83 10.12 -52.98
CA THR A 358 39.26 9.98 -54.31
C THR A 358 38.11 10.98 -54.54
N PRO A 359 38.22 11.91 -55.51
CA PRO A 359 37.16 12.89 -55.77
C PRO A 359 35.94 12.24 -56.45
N VAL A 360 34.76 12.54 -55.92
CA VAL A 360 33.47 12.04 -56.41
C VAL A 360 32.49 13.18 -56.68
N CYS A 361 31.45 12.91 -57.46
CA CYS A 361 30.40 13.89 -57.70
C CYS A 361 29.46 13.99 -56.49
N LYS A 362 28.82 15.15 -56.31
CA LYS A 362 27.85 15.42 -55.23
C LYS A 362 26.75 14.34 -55.14
N LYS A 363 26.20 13.92 -56.29
CA LYS A 363 25.14 12.90 -56.34
C LYS A 363 25.64 11.56 -55.81
N PHE A 364 26.85 11.15 -56.19
CA PHE A 364 27.48 9.92 -55.72
C PHE A 364 27.72 9.96 -54.21
N PHE A 365 28.26 11.07 -53.70
CA PHE A 365 28.48 11.27 -52.26
C PHE A 365 27.18 11.13 -51.43
N MET A 366 26.14 11.86 -51.82
CA MET A 366 24.85 11.84 -51.11
C MET A 366 24.13 10.49 -51.23
N SER A 367 24.19 9.84 -52.39
CA SER A 367 23.61 8.51 -52.59
C SER A 367 24.36 7.42 -51.81
N THR A 368 25.69 7.50 -51.72
CA THR A 368 26.49 6.55 -50.93
C THR A 368 26.17 6.66 -49.45
N LEU A 369 26.04 7.86 -48.87
CA LEU A 369 25.73 8.03 -47.43
C LEU A 369 24.21 8.02 -47.10
N SER A 370 23.35 8.07 -48.12
CA SER A 370 21.89 8.23 -47.99
C SER A 370 21.44 9.43 -47.15
N VAL A 371 22.13 10.55 -47.36
CA VAL A 371 21.84 11.87 -46.77
C VAL A 371 21.37 12.86 -47.83
N GLY A 372 20.63 13.89 -47.41
CA GLY A 372 20.17 14.97 -48.29
C GLY A 372 21.17 16.13 -48.37
N GLU A 373 20.96 17.04 -49.32
CA GLU A 373 21.79 18.24 -49.49
C GLU A 373 21.80 19.14 -48.25
N SER A 374 20.63 19.37 -47.65
CA SER A 374 20.48 20.17 -46.43
C SER A 374 21.29 19.61 -45.25
N TYR A 375 21.51 18.30 -45.21
CA TYR A 375 22.35 17.67 -44.19
C TYR A 375 23.82 18.09 -44.35
N VAL A 376 24.31 18.11 -45.59
CA VAL A 376 25.67 18.55 -45.92
C VAL A 376 25.82 20.05 -45.71
N ASP A 377 24.85 20.85 -46.17
CA ASP A 377 24.84 22.30 -45.97
C ASP A 377 24.93 22.66 -44.50
N HIS A 378 24.16 21.98 -43.65
CA HIS A 378 24.18 22.23 -42.22
C HIS A 378 25.54 21.87 -41.58
N ALA A 379 26.18 20.78 -42.04
CA ALA A 379 27.51 20.40 -41.57
C ALA A 379 28.54 21.49 -41.91
N MET A 380 28.54 21.94 -43.16
CA MET A 380 29.49 22.94 -43.65
C MET A 380 29.24 24.34 -43.09
N LYS A 381 27.98 24.75 -42.90
CA LYS A 381 27.64 26.06 -42.30
C LYS A 381 28.10 26.19 -40.85
N ASN A 382 28.17 25.08 -40.11
CA ASN A 382 28.60 25.07 -38.71
C ASN A 382 30.01 24.46 -38.56
N LYS A 383 30.82 24.52 -39.62
CA LYS A 383 32.22 24.10 -39.59
C LYS A 383 33.06 25.19 -38.91
N SER A 384 33.90 24.79 -37.95
CA SER A 384 34.96 25.64 -37.39
C SER A 384 36.21 24.79 -37.17
N GLY A 385 37.40 25.30 -37.55
CA GLY A 385 38.67 24.60 -37.33
C GLY A 385 38.80 23.22 -37.99
N GLY A 386 38.02 22.92 -39.04
CA GLY A 386 38.05 21.61 -39.71
C GLY A 386 37.12 20.55 -39.12
N VAL A 387 36.32 20.91 -38.09
CA VAL A 387 35.40 20.02 -37.37
C VAL A 387 34.01 20.67 -37.31
N PHE A 388 32.96 19.89 -37.07
CA PHE A 388 31.62 20.42 -36.84
C PHE A 388 31.51 21.01 -35.43
N ALA A 389 31.23 22.30 -35.33
CA ALA A 389 31.11 23.03 -34.06
C ALA A 389 29.67 23.15 -33.56
N GLY A 390 28.70 22.56 -34.26
CA GLY A 390 27.30 22.54 -33.83
C GLY A 390 27.00 21.42 -32.83
N SER A 391 25.82 21.47 -32.21
CA SER A 391 25.30 20.38 -31.37
C SER A 391 23.83 20.09 -31.67
N ASP A 392 23.35 18.89 -31.34
CA ASP A 392 21.93 18.56 -31.50
C ASP A 392 21.09 19.29 -30.44
N MET A 393 20.50 20.42 -30.84
CA MET A 393 19.66 21.27 -29.99
C MET A 393 18.21 20.78 -29.85
N ARG A 394 17.81 19.71 -30.56
CA ARG A 394 16.43 19.21 -30.51
C ARG A 394 16.09 18.70 -29.11
N GLY A 395 14.99 19.21 -28.56
CA GLY A 395 14.48 18.79 -27.24
C GLY A 395 15.29 19.31 -26.04
N ARG A 396 16.18 20.30 -26.23
CA ARG A 396 16.96 20.94 -25.16
C ARG A 396 16.34 22.23 -24.61
N HIS A 397 15.12 22.57 -25.03
CA HIS A 397 14.40 23.71 -24.46
C HIS A 397 13.96 23.41 -23.03
N LYS A 398 14.16 24.37 -22.12
CA LYS A 398 13.65 24.28 -20.74
C LYS A 398 12.12 24.29 -20.81
N PRO A 399 11.42 23.29 -20.24
CA PRO A 399 9.96 23.32 -20.18
C PRO A 399 9.50 24.54 -19.38
N TYR A 400 8.46 25.22 -19.87
CA TYR A 400 7.90 26.40 -19.19
C TYR A 400 7.35 26.05 -17.80
N ASN A 401 6.91 24.81 -17.60
CA ASN A 401 6.33 24.27 -16.38
C ASN A 401 7.35 23.62 -15.43
N LYS A 402 8.65 23.89 -15.59
CA LYS A 402 9.67 23.34 -14.69
C LYS A 402 9.48 23.93 -13.28
N THR A 403 9.26 23.06 -12.29
CA THR A 403 9.19 23.43 -10.87
C THR A 403 10.43 24.23 -10.47
N THR A 404 10.23 25.37 -9.81
CA THR A 404 11.32 26.20 -9.31
C THR A 404 11.96 25.54 -8.09
N GLU A 405 13.25 25.80 -7.86
CA GLU A 405 13.95 25.24 -6.70
C GLU A 405 13.36 25.77 -5.39
N ARG A 406 12.88 27.03 -5.40
CA ARG A 406 12.21 27.62 -4.24
C ARG A 406 10.95 26.85 -3.86
N ALA A 407 10.09 26.52 -4.84
CA ALA A 407 8.88 25.75 -4.59
C ALA A 407 9.18 24.32 -4.12
N ALA A 408 10.22 23.68 -4.69
CA ALA A 408 10.68 22.38 -4.21
C ALA A 408 11.19 22.45 -2.75
N GLN A 409 11.89 23.51 -2.38
CA GLN A 409 12.40 23.70 -1.02
C GLN A 409 11.28 23.87 0.01
N LEU A 410 10.20 24.61 -0.32
CA LEU A 410 9.03 24.72 0.56
C LEU A 410 8.38 23.36 0.85
N VAL A 411 8.38 22.45 -0.14
CA VAL A 411 7.88 21.09 0.04
C VAL A 411 8.78 20.28 0.98
N ARG A 412 10.10 20.41 0.83
CA ARG A 412 11.07 19.72 1.72
C ARG A 412 10.91 20.17 3.17
N GLU A 413 10.91 21.48 3.39
CA GLU A 413 10.68 22.10 4.70
C GLU A 413 9.37 21.59 5.33
N HIS A 414 8.31 21.51 4.53
CA HIS A 414 7.04 20.97 4.97
C HIS A 414 7.11 19.48 5.33
N ILE A 415 7.73 18.63 4.51
CA ILE A 415 7.89 17.19 4.80
C ILE A 415 8.74 16.95 6.06
N GLU A 416 9.78 17.75 6.27
CA GLU A 416 10.70 17.64 7.41
C GLU A 416 10.10 18.16 8.71
N SER A 417 9.04 18.97 8.64
CA SER A 417 8.33 19.48 9.82
C SER A 417 7.54 18.40 10.58
N PHE A 418 7.24 17.26 9.95
CA PHE A 418 6.52 16.17 10.60
C PHE A 418 7.47 15.34 11.49
N PRO A 419 7.03 14.94 12.70
CA PRO A 419 7.80 14.03 13.54
C PRO A 419 7.89 12.65 12.87
N ALA A 420 9.08 12.29 12.42
CA ALA A 420 9.36 10.99 11.82
C ALA A 420 10.15 10.11 12.78
N LEU A 421 9.59 8.95 13.12
CA LEU A 421 10.07 8.01 14.13
C LEU A 421 10.90 6.88 13.48
N GLU A 422 11.83 6.31 14.24
CA GLU A 422 12.66 5.20 13.76
C GLU A 422 11.89 3.88 13.88
N GLY A 423 11.90 3.07 12.83
CA GLY A 423 11.24 1.76 12.86
C GLY A 423 12.16 0.72 13.50
N HIS A 424 11.98 0.45 14.80
CA HIS A 424 12.81 -0.50 15.55
C HIS A 424 12.64 -1.99 15.12
N TYR A 425 11.74 -2.29 14.18
CA TYR A 425 11.45 -3.66 13.70
C TYR A 425 11.48 -3.85 12.18
N THR A 426 12.26 -3.05 11.45
CA THR A 426 12.76 -3.52 10.15
C THR A 426 14.22 -3.89 10.33
N ARG A 427 14.56 -5.16 10.06
CA ARG A 427 15.90 -5.79 10.01
C ARG A 427 17.03 -4.78 10.18
N LYS A 428 18.01 -5.07 11.07
CA LYS A 428 19.23 -4.29 11.46
C LYS A 428 19.88 -3.36 10.41
N ASP A 429 19.51 -3.47 9.14
CA ASP A 429 19.94 -2.76 7.94
C ASP A 429 18.94 -1.73 7.35
N SER A 430 17.74 -1.50 7.93
CA SER A 430 16.73 -0.60 7.36
C SER A 430 16.81 0.85 7.87
N ASN A 431 17.34 1.77 7.06
CA ASN A 431 17.36 3.22 7.33
C ASN A 431 16.01 3.93 7.05
N ARG A 432 14.86 3.26 7.26
CA ARG A 432 13.53 3.80 6.93
C ARG A 432 12.90 4.48 8.15
N ARG A 433 12.38 5.70 7.96
CA ARG A 433 11.66 6.46 9.01
C ARG A 433 10.15 6.41 8.77
N TYR A 434 9.38 6.46 9.85
CA TYR A 434 7.93 6.30 9.84
C TYR A 434 7.22 7.56 10.32
N LEU A 435 6.25 8.02 9.53
CA LEU A 435 5.30 9.06 9.88
C LEU A 435 4.07 8.44 10.56
N GLY A 436 3.35 9.24 11.36
CA GLY A 436 2.13 8.81 12.07
C GLY A 436 1.08 8.15 11.16
N HIS A 437 0.28 7.25 11.72
CA HIS A 437 -0.74 6.49 11.00
C HIS A 437 -1.88 7.35 10.45
N GLU A 438 -2.12 8.50 11.09
CA GLU A 438 -3.10 9.49 10.69
C GLU A 438 -2.67 10.30 9.44
N LEU A 439 -1.41 10.16 9.01
CA LEU A 439 -0.86 10.85 7.86
C LEU A 439 -0.85 9.96 6.61
N ASN A 440 -1.09 10.59 5.47
CA ASN A 440 -0.85 10.03 4.14
C ASN A 440 -0.42 11.17 3.20
N ILE A 441 0.09 10.86 2.00
CA ILE A 441 0.61 11.89 1.07
C ILE A 441 -0.48 12.92 0.72
N THR A 442 -1.73 12.48 0.57
CA THR A 442 -2.86 13.38 0.29
C THR A 442 -3.09 14.34 1.45
N LYS A 443 -3.14 13.81 2.68
CA LYS A 443 -3.33 14.62 3.88
C LYS A 443 -2.17 15.58 4.11
N MET A 444 -0.93 15.13 3.91
CA MET A 444 0.24 16.02 3.97
C MET A 444 0.15 17.13 2.93
N TYR A 445 -0.33 16.84 1.71
CA TYR A 445 -0.51 17.87 0.70
C TYR A 445 -1.61 18.89 1.07
N GLU A 446 -2.73 18.44 1.63
CA GLU A 446 -3.76 19.35 2.17
C GLU A 446 -3.17 20.27 3.24
N LEU A 447 -2.42 19.71 4.19
CA LEU A 447 -1.77 20.47 5.25
C LEU A 447 -0.72 21.46 4.70
N TYR A 448 -0.01 21.09 3.63
CA TYR A 448 0.90 21.98 2.91
C TYR A 448 0.17 23.20 2.33
N LEU A 449 -0.99 22.98 1.70
CA LEU A 449 -1.81 24.05 1.17
C LEU A 449 -2.34 24.95 2.29
N GLU A 450 -2.83 24.35 3.39
CA GLU A 450 -3.30 25.09 4.56
C GLU A 450 -2.18 25.95 5.19
N LEU A 451 -0.97 25.41 5.33
CA LEU A 451 0.17 26.12 5.94
C LEU A 451 0.53 27.42 5.19
N HIS A 452 0.37 27.41 3.87
CA HIS A 452 0.70 28.51 2.98
C HIS A 452 -0.51 29.33 2.52
N LYS A 453 -1.72 28.93 2.93
CA LYS A 453 -2.96 29.65 2.63
C LYS A 453 -2.86 31.09 3.14
N GLY A 454 -3.03 32.05 2.22
CA GLY A 454 -2.92 33.48 2.52
C GLY A 454 -1.50 34.03 2.73
N LYS A 455 -0.46 33.19 2.62
CA LYS A 455 0.96 33.61 2.69
C LYS A 455 1.65 33.60 1.34
N LEU A 456 1.23 32.70 0.46
CA LEU A 456 1.75 32.56 -0.90
C LEU A 456 0.61 32.60 -1.90
N ARG A 457 0.91 33.02 -3.14
CA ARG A 457 -0.02 32.92 -4.26
C ARG A 457 -0.09 31.47 -4.74
N GLU A 458 -1.21 31.09 -5.33
CA GLU A 458 -1.48 29.70 -5.73
C GLU A 458 -0.51 29.19 -6.82
N ASP A 459 0.01 30.09 -7.65
CA ASP A 459 1.02 29.82 -8.69
C ASP A 459 2.42 29.53 -8.12
N GLU A 460 2.66 29.83 -6.85
CA GLU A 460 3.93 29.55 -6.15
C GLU A 460 3.91 28.19 -5.45
N LEU A 461 2.74 27.57 -5.32
CA LEU A 461 2.56 26.27 -4.70
C LEU A 461 2.76 25.15 -5.74
N VAL A 462 3.33 24.04 -5.28
CA VAL A 462 3.46 22.86 -6.16
C VAL A 462 2.13 22.12 -6.26
N SER A 463 1.91 21.43 -7.37
CA SER A 463 0.79 20.50 -7.48
C SER A 463 1.05 19.21 -6.69
N GLN A 464 -0.03 18.50 -6.32
CA GLN A 464 0.06 17.23 -5.59
C GLN A 464 0.98 16.18 -6.27
N PRO A 465 1.00 16.01 -7.61
CA PRO A 465 1.95 15.12 -8.26
C PRO A 465 3.42 15.50 -8.02
N ILE A 466 3.74 16.80 -8.01
CA ILE A 466 5.09 17.29 -7.74
C ILE A 466 5.45 17.04 -6.26
N TYR A 467 4.53 17.34 -5.34
CA TYR A 467 4.70 17.04 -3.91
C TYR A 467 4.99 15.54 -3.69
N ARG A 468 4.18 14.67 -4.30
CA ARG A 468 4.33 13.21 -4.26
C ARG A 468 5.65 12.76 -4.86
N ARG A 469 6.11 13.40 -5.94
CA ARG A 469 7.39 13.09 -6.59
C ARG A 469 8.55 13.39 -5.65
N ILE A 470 8.60 14.60 -5.08
CA ILE A 470 9.61 15.02 -4.09
C ILE A 470 9.63 14.05 -2.90
N PHE A 471 8.46 13.75 -2.32
CA PHE A 471 8.36 12.80 -1.20
C PHE A 471 8.93 11.41 -1.53
N ASN A 472 8.65 10.87 -2.73
CA ASN A 472 9.09 9.52 -3.11
C ASN A 472 10.55 9.45 -3.59
N GLU A 473 11.03 10.51 -4.23
CA GLU A 473 12.36 10.56 -4.85
C GLU A 473 13.43 11.10 -3.90
N GLU A 474 13.08 11.88 -2.88
CA GLU A 474 14.06 12.49 -1.96
C GLU A 474 14.06 11.88 -0.55
N TYR A 475 12.94 11.28 -0.10
CA TYR A 475 12.80 10.74 1.25
C TYR A 475 12.57 9.21 1.28
N ASN A 476 13.10 8.54 2.32
CA ASN A 476 12.79 7.15 2.66
C ASN A 476 11.78 7.09 3.83
N PHE A 477 10.67 7.80 3.68
CA PHE A 477 9.57 7.82 4.66
C PHE A 477 8.48 6.83 4.28
N SER A 478 7.92 6.16 5.29
CA SER A 478 6.69 5.37 5.17
C SER A 478 5.67 5.84 6.20
N PHE A 479 4.40 5.56 5.95
CA PHE A 479 3.35 5.79 6.94
C PHE A 479 3.25 4.56 7.81
N HIS A 480 3.14 4.76 9.13
CA HIS A 480 2.84 3.68 10.06
C HIS A 480 1.45 3.14 9.73
N LYS A 481 1.34 1.87 9.35
CA LYS A 481 0.04 1.22 9.17
C LYS A 481 -0.17 0.33 10.39
N PRO A 482 -1.19 0.60 11.23
CA PRO A 482 -1.67 -0.39 12.17
C PRO A 482 -1.98 -1.65 11.36
N LYS A 483 -1.37 -2.77 11.73
CA LYS A 483 -1.69 -4.04 11.09
C LYS A 483 -3.13 -4.35 11.49
N LYS A 484 -4.00 -4.60 10.51
CA LYS A 484 -5.24 -5.33 10.79
C LYS A 484 -4.85 -6.79 10.91
N ASP A 485 -5.35 -7.48 11.94
CA ASP A 485 -4.96 -8.85 12.24
C ASP A 485 -5.42 -9.81 11.15
N GLN A 486 -4.55 -10.03 10.17
CA GLN A 486 -4.67 -11.11 9.21
C GLN A 486 -3.83 -12.27 9.73
N CYS A 487 -4.44 -13.45 9.84
CA CYS A 487 -3.70 -14.65 10.20
C CYS A 487 -2.59 -14.92 9.18
N SER A 488 -1.34 -14.89 9.63
CA SER A 488 -0.14 -15.07 8.80
C SER A 488 -0.16 -16.41 8.07
N LEU A 489 -0.59 -17.48 8.76
CA LEU A 489 -0.69 -18.84 8.23
C LEU A 489 -1.73 -18.94 7.11
N CYS A 490 -2.91 -18.32 7.29
CA CYS A 490 -3.92 -18.30 6.23
C CYS A 490 -3.45 -17.50 5.02
N VAL A 491 -2.84 -16.32 5.24
CA VAL A 491 -2.32 -15.49 4.15
C VAL A 491 -1.20 -16.20 3.39
N SER A 492 -0.26 -16.84 4.09
CA SER A 492 0.82 -17.60 3.44
C SER A 492 0.27 -18.77 2.63
N TYR A 493 -0.69 -19.52 3.18
CA TYR A 493 -1.32 -20.63 2.47
C TYR A 493 -2.09 -20.16 1.22
N HIS A 494 -2.95 -19.15 1.34
CA HIS A 494 -3.68 -18.61 0.18
C HIS A 494 -2.74 -18.04 -0.88
N THR A 495 -1.64 -17.41 -0.48
CA THR A 495 -0.59 -16.93 -1.41
C THR A 495 0.09 -18.11 -2.13
N ALA A 496 0.43 -19.16 -1.40
CA ALA A 496 1.04 -20.37 -1.97
C ALA A 496 0.08 -21.09 -2.93
N VAL A 497 -1.21 -21.17 -2.60
CA VAL A 497 -2.26 -21.71 -3.48
C VAL A 497 -2.38 -20.86 -4.75
N HIS A 498 -2.47 -19.53 -4.61
CA HIS A 498 -2.55 -18.61 -5.74
C HIS A 498 -1.33 -18.74 -6.67
N ASN A 499 -0.14 -18.90 -6.10
CA ASN A 499 1.10 -19.06 -6.84
C ASN A 499 1.35 -20.50 -7.31
N LYS A 500 0.44 -21.45 -7.00
CA LYS A 500 0.57 -22.89 -7.29
C LYS A 500 1.84 -23.53 -6.72
N THR A 501 2.30 -23.05 -5.56
CA THR A 501 3.47 -23.54 -4.84
C THR A 501 3.13 -24.18 -3.49
N ALA A 502 1.84 -24.33 -3.16
CA ALA A 502 1.41 -24.93 -1.89
C ALA A 502 1.83 -26.40 -1.79
N SER A 503 2.51 -26.75 -0.70
CA SER A 503 2.85 -28.12 -0.35
C SER A 503 1.72 -28.82 0.42
N GLU A 504 1.70 -30.15 0.41
CA GLU A 504 0.71 -30.93 1.17
C GLU A 504 0.79 -30.64 2.68
N LYS A 505 2.01 -30.42 3.19
CA LYS A 505 2.23 -30.04 4.58
C LYS A 505 1.61 -28.68 4.92
N GLU A 506 1.72 -27.69 4.04
CA GLU A 506 1.10 -26.37 4.25
C GLU A 506 -0.44 -26.45 4.22
N LYS A 507 -0.99 -27.35 3.42
CA LYS A 507 -2.44 -27.63 3.41
C LYS A 507 -2.88 -28.29 4.71
N GLU A 508 -2.17 -29.33 5.17
CA GLU A 508 -2.45 -29.99 6.45
C GLU A 508 -2.36 -29.02 7.64
N ASP A 509 -1.33 -28.17 7.67
CA ASP A 509 -1.16 -27.15 8.70
C ASP A 509 -2.29 -26.10 8.67
N TYR A 510 -2.77 -25.73 7.47
CA TYR A 510 -3.92 -24.84 7.28
C TYR A 510 -5.24 -25.46 7.75
N GLU A 511 -5.49 -26.73 7.43
CA GLU A 511 -6.70 -27.44 7.87
C GLU A 511 -6.73 -27.59 9.39
N LYS A 512 -5.61 -28.01 10.00
CA LYS A 512 -5.46 -28.05 11.46
C LYS A 512 -5.68 -26.69 12.10
N HIS A 513 -5.22 -25.62 11.45
CA HIS A 513 -5.41 -24.25 11.92
C HIS A 513 -6.88 -23.79 11.87
N GLN A 514 -7.60 -24.09 10.79
CA GLN A 514 -9.04 -23.80 10.68
C GLN A 514 -9.86 -24.59 11.71
N ASP A 515 -9.50 -25.85 11.93
CA ASP A 515 -10.15 -26.69 12.91
C ASP A 515 -9.92 -26.19 14.34
N ARG A 516 -8.68 -25.85 14.72
CA ARG A 516 -8.39 -25.20 16.02
C ARG A 516 -9.20 -23.91 16.21
N LYS A 517 -9.32 -23.09 15.17
CA LYS A 517 -10.14 -21.86 15.18
C LYS A 517 -11.61 -22.18 15.47
N LYS A 518 -12.18 -23.19 14.81
CA LYS A 518 -13.58 -23.63 15.02
C LYS A 518 -13.78 -24.09 16.46
N ARG A 519 -12.90 -24.95 16.96
CA ARG A 519 -12.97 -25.49 18.33
C ARG A 519 -12.87 -24.40 19.40
N ALA A 520 -11.98 -23.42 19.23
CA ALA A 520 -11.86 -22.29 20.17
C ALA A 520 -13.16 -21.47 20.26
N ARG A 521 -13.90 -21.32 19.14
CA ARG A 521 -15.20 -20.63 19.10
C ARG A 521 -16.28 -21.46 19.78
N GLU A 522 -16.34 -22.75 19.50
CA GLU A 522 -17.28 -23.67 20.15
C GLU A 522 -17.08 -23.68 21.66
N GLU A 523 -15.83 -23.72 22.13
CA GLU A 523 -15.52 -23.68 23.56
C GLU A 523 -15.96 -22.35 24.20
N LYS A 524 -15.69 -21.21 23.54
CA LYS A 524 -16.16 -19.89 24.00
C LYS A 524 -17.69 -19.84 24.08
N GLN A 525 -18.37 -20.44 23.11
CA GLN A 525 -19.83 -20.50 23.10
C GLN A 525 -20.36 -21.36 24.25
N LYS A 526 -19.76 -22.53 24.51
CA LYS A 526 -20.11 -23.38 25.66
C LYS A 526 -19.96 -22.64 26.98
N ASP A 527 -18.82 -21.98 27.22
CA ASP A 527 -18.61 -21.22 28.46
C ASP A 527 -19.60 -20.06 28.59
N LYS A 528 -19.91 -19.37 27.48
CA LYS A 528 -20.94 -18.32 27.46
C LYS A 528 -22.31 -18.85 27.86
N ASP A 529 -22.69 -20.02 27.40
CA ASP A 529 -23.98 -20.65 27.74
C ASP A 529 -23.99 -21.15 29.20
N ILE A 530 -22.85 -21.62 29.72
CA ILE A 530 -22.67 -21.94 31.15
C ILE A 530 -22.86 -20.69 32.02
N ALA A 531 -22.23 -19.57 31.67
CA ALA A 531 -22.35 -18.32 32.43
C ALA A 531 -23.73 -17.65 32.32
N LYS A 532 -24.55 -18.03 31.34
CA LYS A 532 -25.97 -17.61 31.26
C LYS A 532 -26.91 -18.50 32.08
N SER A 533 -26.52 -19.75 32.30
CA SER A 533 -27.31 -20.72 33.06
C SER A 533 -26.95 -20.80 34.53
N ARG A 534 -25.71 -20.41 34.89
CA ARG A 534 -25.21 -20.41 36.27
C ARG A 534 -24.83 -19.01 36.73
N ASP A 535 -25.33 -18.64 37.91
CA ASP A 535 -25.04 -17.35 38.54
C ASP A 535 -23.69 -17.32 39.27
N ASP A 536 -22.95 -18.43 39.35
CA ASP A 536 -21.64 -18.54 40.02
C ASP A 536 -20.45 -18.41 39.06
N THR A 537 -20.71 -18.24 37.76
CA THR A 537 -19.70 -18.28 36.71
C THR A 537 -19.63 -16.96 35.96
N PHE A 538 -18.45 -16.35 35.91
CA PHE A 538 -18.17 -15.13 35.15
C PHE A 538 -17.35 -15.48 33.92
N VAL A 539 -17.79 -15.07 32.73
CA VAL A 539 -17.05 -15.27 31.48
C VAL A 539 -16.86 -13.93 30.79
N ALA A 540 -15.63 -13.58 30.46
CA ALA A 540 -15.33 -12.35 29.76
C ALA A 540 -14.26 -12.52 28.68
N THR A 541 -14.37 -11.71 27.62
CA THR A 541 -13.25 -11.45 26.71
C THR A 541 -12.54 -10.17 27.14
N PHE A 542 -11.23 -10.09 26.91
CA PHE A 542 -10.51 -8.84 27.12
C PHE A 542 -9.50 -8.58 26.00
N ASP A 543 -9.33 -7.30 25.68
CA ASP A 543 -8.39 -6.85 24.66
C ASP A 543 -7.87 -5.43 24.94
N LEU A 544 -6.62 -5.19 24.55
CA LEU A 544 -5.96 -3.89 24.72
C LEU A 544 -6.13 -3.05 23.44
N GLN A 545 -6.90 -1.99 23.55
CA GLN A 545 -7.19 -1.11 22.41
C GLN A 545 -5.91 -0.49 21.82
N ALA A 546 -5.93 -0.26 20.51
CA ALA A 546 -4.93 0.56 19.83
C ALA A 546 -4.72 1.90 20.56
N VAL A 547 -3.46 2.36 20.62
CA VAL A 547 -3.08 3.48 21.46
C VAL A 547 -3.84 4.76 21.11
N LEU A 548 -4.45 5.34 22.13
CA LEU A 548 -5.23 6.56 22.06
C LEU A 548 -4.29 7.76 22.25
N SER A 549 -4.22 8.66 21.26
CA SER A 549 -3.34 9.84 21.33
C SER A 549 -4.03 11.04 21.99
N THR A 550 -3.30 11.76 22.85
CA THR A 550 -3.76 12.98 23.53
C THR A 550 -2.69 14.08 23.48
N PRO A 551 -2.99 15.31 23.06
CA PRO A 551 -4.30 15.80 22.65
C PRO A 551 -4.70 15.31 21.25
N CYS A 552 -6.00 15.31 20.99
CA CYS A 552 -6.61 14.91 19.73
C CYS A 552 -7.74 15.88 19.35
N SER A 553 -7.63 16.51 18.19
CA SER A 553 -8.67 17.32 17.56
C SER A 553 -8.47 17.35 16.04
N LEU A 554 -9.33 18.08 15.33
CA LEU A 554 -9.21 18.29 13.87
C LEU A 554 -8.15 19.33 13.49
N VAL A 555 -7.48 19.95 14.47
CA VAL A 555 -6.52 21.04 14.24
C VAL A 555 -5.25 20.50 13.57
N SER A 556 -4.88 21.11 12.44
CA SER A 556 -3.74 20.71 11.61
C SER A 556 -2.40 20.70 12.34
N GLN A 557 -2.17 21.62 13.28
CA GLN A 557 -0.93 21.69 14.04
C GLN A 557 -0.66 20.42 14.87
N LEU A 558 -1.70 19.66 15.25
CA LEU A 558 -1.53 18.41 16.01
C LEU A 558 -0.82 17.31 15.22
N TYR A 559 -0.79 17.39 13.88
CA TYR A 559 -0.05 16.43 13.04
C TYR A 559 1.47 16.61 13.12
N TYR A 560 1.94 17.76 13.60
CA TYR A 560 3.36 18.13 13.66
C TYR A 560 3.94 18.00 15.07
N THR A 561 3.16 17.52 16.03
CA THR A 561 3.54 17.48 17.45
C THR A 561 3.50 16.07 18.01
N ARG A 562 4.46 15.76 18.87
CA ARG A 562 4.45 14.52 19.67
C ARG A 562 3.30 14.57 20.70
N LYS A 563 2.53 13.49 20.78
CA LYS A 563 1.33 13.36 21.64
C LYS A 563 1.60 12.38 22.78
N LEU A 564 0.83 12.50 23.86
CA LEU A 564 0.76 11.50 24.92
C LEU A 564 0.03 10.24 24.44
N SER A 565 0.52 9.09 24.88
CA SER A 565 -0.11 7.79 24.70
C SER A 565 -1.04 7.50 25.88
N CYS A 566 -2.28 7.13 25.56
CA CYS A 566 -3.28 6.63 26.50
C CYS A 566 -3.64 5.20 26.11
N TYR A 567 -3.76 4.34 27.12
CA TYR A 567 -3.98 2.91 26.97
C TYR A 567 -5.32 2.55 27.58
N ASN A 568 -6.08 1.68 26.90
CA ASN A 568 -7.40 1.25 27.34
C ASN A 568 -7.50 -0.27 27.24
N LEU A 569 -7.53 -0.97 28.39
CA LEU A 569 -7.84 -2.39 28.43
C LEU A 569 -9.34 -2.56 28.60
N SER A 570 -9.99 -3.18 27.61
CA SER A 570 -11.43 -3.44 27.65
C SER A 570 -11.68 -4.88 28.09
N ILE A 571 -12.60 -5.07 29.03
CA ILE A 571 -13.10 -6.37 29.48
C ILE A 571 -14.61 -6.41 29.25
N TYR A 572 -15.07 -7.35 28.43
CA TYR A 572 -16.47 -7.52 28.06
C TYR A 572 -17.02 -8.81 28.67
N ASN A 573 -18.04 -8.70 29.52
CA ASN A 573 -18.73 -9.85 30.10
C ASN A 573 -19.69 -10.47 29.06
N LEU A 574 -19.49 -11.74 28.72
CA LEU A 574 -20.25 -12.45 27.69
C LEU A 574 -21.67 -12.84 28.12
N SER A 575 -21.97 -12.91 29.41
CA SER A 575 -23.32 -13.24 29.92
C SER A 575 -24.19 -12.00 30.05
N SER A 576 -23.71 -10.97 30.75
CA SER A 576 -24.48 -9.75 31.02
C SER A 576 -24.36 -8.68 29.93
N SER A 577 -23.39 -8.80 29.02
CA SER A 577 -23.02 -7.71 28.08
C SER A 577 -22.51 -6.43 28.76
N ASN A 578 -22.23 -6.46 30.07
CA ASN A 578 -21.56 -5.37 30.76
C ASN A 578 -20.10 -5.30 30.32
N ALA A 579 -19.56 -4.09 30.18
CA ALA A 579 -18.17 -3.92 29.81
C ALA A 579 -17.46 -2.86 30.65
N THR A 580 -16.23 -3.17 31.03
CA THR A 580 -15.35 -2.33 31.84
C THR A 580 -14.12 -1.95 31.04
N CYS A 581 -13.75 -0.66 31.06
CA CYS A 581 -12.57 -0.10 30.43
C CYS A 581 -11.62 0.41 31.51
N TYR A 582 -10.43 -0.16 31.60
CA TYR A 582 -9.35 0.30 32.46
C TYR A 582 -8.45 1.24 31.67
N LEU A 583 -8.37 2.50 32.08
CA LEU A 583 -7.73 3.57 31.32
C LEU A 583 -6.53 4.15 32.08
N TRP A 584 -5.37 4.22 31.44
CA TRP A 584 -4.20 4.93 31.98
C TRP A 584 -3.41 5.63 30.88
N SER A 585 -2.48 6.52 31.26
CA SER A 585 -1.59 7.20 30.32
C SER A 585 -0.15 6.75 30.50
N GLU A 586 0.71 7.01 29.51
CA GLU A 586 2.16 6.74 29.59
C GLU A 586 2.84 7.45 30.78
N VAL A 587 2.20 8.47 31.35
CA VAL A 587 2.66 9.22 32.53
C VAL A 587 2.31 8.48 33.82
N GLU A 588 1.26 7.66 33.83
CA GLU A 588 0.85 6.88 35.01
C GLU A 588 1.52 5.50 35.00
N ALA A 589 1.53 4.80 33.87
CA ALA A 589 2.13 3.47 33.78
C ALA A 589 2.55 3.14 32.34
N LYS A 590 3.42 2.13 32.20
CA LYS A 590 3.86 1.64 30.88
C LYS A 590 2.77 0.74 30.25
N ARG A 591 3.05 0.21 29.07
CA ARG A 591 2.21 -0.78 28.37
C ARG A 591 2.84 -2.16 28.49
N GLY A 592 2.55 -2.91 29.56
CA GLY A 592 3.14 -4.22 29.79
C GLY A 592 2.25 -5.18 30.58
N SER A 593 2.76 -6.41 30.77
CA SER A 593 2.02 -7.52 31.39
C SER A 593 1.61 -7.28 32.85
N CYS A 594 2.38 -6.50 33.63
CA CYS A 594 1.96 -6.16 35.01
C CYS A 594 0.71 -5.28 35.02
N GLU A 595 0.60 -4.35 34.08
CA GLU A 595 -0.57 -3.46 33.96
C GLU A 595 -1.80 -4.28 33.55
N ILE A 596 -1.65 -5.20 32.60
CA ILE A 596 -2.71 -6.15 32.22
C ILE A 596 -3.13 -7.01 33.42
N GLY A 597 -2.17 -7.64 34.10
CA GLY A 597 -2.43 -8.45 35.28
C GLY A 597 -3.11 -7.66 36.41
N THR A 598 -2.76 -6.38 36.58
CA THR A 598 -3.41 -5.48 37.56
C THR A 598 -4.88 -5.28 37.18
N CYS A 599 -5.19 -4.99 35.93
CA CYS A 599 -6.56 -4.80 35.47
C CYS A 599 -7.41 -6.06 35.64
N LEU A 600 -6.86 -7.25 35.33
CA LEU A 600 -7.54 -8.53 35.55
C LEU A 600 -7.78 -8.79 37.04
N TYR A 601 -6.80 -8.49 37.89
CA TYR A 601 -6.93 -8.63 39.33
C TYR A 601 -7.98 -7.68 39.92
N LEU A 602 -8.00 -6.41 39.47
CA LEU A 602 -9.04 -5.44 39.83
C LEU A 602 -10.42 -5.89 39.37
N GLN A 603 -10.51 -6.49 38.18
CA GLN A 603 -11.75 -7.05 37.68
C GLN A 603 -12.24 -8.17 38.60
N LEU A 604 -11.39 -9.11 38.98
CA LEU A 604 -11.72 -10.19 39.92
C LEU A 604 -12.15 -9.67 41.30
N LEU A 605 -11.49 -8.63 41.81
CA LEU A 605 -11.87 -7.94 43.05
C LEU A 605 -13.26 -7.29 42.98
N SER A 606 -13.64 -6.78 41.80
CA SER A 606 -14.93 -6.13 41.58
C SER A 606 -16.09 -7.12 41.39
N LEU A 607 -15.81 -8.42 41.25
CA LEU A 607 -16.85 -9.42 41.01
C LEU A 607 -17.72 -9.64 42.26
N PRO A 608 -19.03 -9.89 42.06
CA PRO A 608 -19.93 -10.28 43.14
C PRO A 608 -19.44 -11.51 43.93
N THR A 609 -19.79 -11.60 45.21
CA THR A 609 -19.32 -12.67 46.11
C THR A 609 -19.85 -14.07 45.76
N ASN A 610 -20.93 -14.16 44.98
CA ASN A 610 -21.48 -15.41 44.47
C ASN A 610 -20.65 -16.02 43.34
N ILE A 611 -19.79 -15.24 42.66
CA ILE A 611 -18.95 -15.76 41.59
C ILE A 611 -17.83 -16.61 42.19
N LYS A 612 -17.80 -17.89 41.82
CA LYS A 612 -16.79 -18.88 42.21
C LYS A 612 -15.81 -19.21 41.09
N HIS A 613 -16.27 -19.13 39.85
CA HIS A 613 -15.48 -19.48 38.67
C HIS A 613 -15.41 -18.28 37.71
N ALA A 614 -14.20 -17.82 37.41
CA ALA A 614 -13.98 -16.77 36.42
C ALA A 614 -13.22 -17.32 35.20
N ILE A 615 -13.69 -17.01 34.00
CA ILE A 615 -13.12 -17.47 32.74
C ILE A 615 -12.81 -16.24 31.89
N PHE A 616 -11.55 -16.07 31.51
CA PHE A 616 -11.08 -15.01 30.64
C PHE A 616 -10.64 -15.57 29.28
N TYR A 617 -11.07 -14.90 28.22
CA TYR A 617 -10.64 -15.13 26.85
C TYR A 617 -9.81 -13.95 26.36
N SER A 618 -8.63 -14.21 25.80
CA SER A 618 -7.79 -13.19 25.17
C SER A 618 -7.14 -13.68 23.89
N ASP A 619 -6.49 -12.78 23.17
CA ASP A 619 -5.51 -13.16 22.16
C ASP A 619 -4.31 -13.91 22.80
N ALA A 620 -3.49 -14.53 21.96
CA ALA A 620 -2.32 -15.29 22.38
C ALA A 620 -1.03 -14.44 22.44
N CYS A 621 -1.13 -13.11 22.56
CA CYS A 621 0.02 -12.22 22.59
C CYS A 621 0.92 -12.53 23.79
N SER A 622 2.16 -12.98 23.56
CA SER A 622 3.06 -13.38 24.64
C SER A 622 3.52 -12.20 25.50
N GLY A 623 3.87 -11.06 24.89
CA GLY A 623 4.35 -9.88 25.62
C GLY A 623 3.32 -9.30 26.60
N GLN A 624 2.02 -9.43 26.30
CA GLN A 624 0.94 -8.82 27.10
C GLN A 624 0.14 -9.84 27.90
N ASN A 625 -0.35 -10.90 27.26
CA ASN A 625 -1.41 -11.75 27.80
C ASN A 625 -0.90 -13.15 28.16
N ARG A 626 -0.25 -13.82 27.21
CA ARG A 626 0.27 -15.19 27.34
C ARG A 626 1.70 -15.20 27.89
N ASN A 627 1.84 -14.75 29.13
CA ASN A 627 3.11 -14.79 29.86
C ASN A 627 2.93 -15.19 31.32
N GLN A 628 4.08 -15.49 31.93
CA GLN A 628 4.18 -15.89 33.32
C GLN A 628 3.72 -14.81 34.33
N PHE A 629 3.80 -13.52 33.98
CA PHE A 629 3.45 -12.42 34.90
C PHE A 629 1.94 -12.24 35.00
N THR A 630 1.23 -12.34 33.88
CA THR A 630 -0.24 -12.39 33.87
C THR A 630 -0.72 -13.66 34.60
N ALA A 631 -0.08 -14.81 34.36
CA ALA A 631 -0.38 -16.04 35.11
C ALA A 631 -0.14 -15.88 36.62
N THR A 632 0.93 -15.16 37.03
CA THR A 632 1.22 -14.85 38.45
C THR A 632 0.07 -14.05 39.06
N SER A 633 -0.47 -13.07 38.34
CA SER A 633 -1.58 -12.25 38.83
C SER A 633 -2.85 -13.06 39.10
N LEU A 634 -3.22 -13.96 38.18
CA LEU A 634 -4.41 -14.81 38.31
C LEU A 634 -4.21 -15.87 39.40
N MET A 635 -3.02 -16.46 39.50
CA MET A 635 -2.70 -17.41 40.55
C MET A 635 -2.72 -16.77 41.94
N HIS A 636 -2.19 -15.55 42.08
CA HIS A 636 -2.25 -14.77 43.31
C HIS A 636 -3.71 -14.46 43.68
N ALA A 637 -4.52 -14.05 42.70
CA ALA A 637 -5.94 -13.78 42.91
C ALA A 637 -6.68 -15.02 43.45
N VAL A 638 -6.52 -16.19 42.83
CA VAL A 638 -7.15 -17.44 43.28
C VAL A 638 -6.68 -17.85 44.69
N THR A 639 -5.41 -17.60 45.01
CA THR A 639 -4.85 -17.96 46.32
C THR A 639 -5.43 -17.12 47.47
N TYR A 640 -5.67 -15.83 47.24
CA TYR A 640 -5.99 -14.89 48.33
C TYR A 640 -7.39 -14.29 48.29
N LEU A 641 -8.07 -14.28 47.15
CA LEU A 641 -9.45 -13.83 47.06
C LEU A 641 -10.38 -14.88 47.65
N GLN A 642 -11.31 -14.45 48.50
CA GLN A 642 -12.19 -15.36 49.22
C GLN A 642 -13.33 -15.89 48.35
N ASN A 643 -13.81 -15.09 47.40
CA ASN A 643 -14.93 -15.41 46.53
C ASN A 643 -14.57 -16.38 45.40
N ILE A 644 -13.36 -16.31 44.84
CA ILE A 644 -12.96 -17.07 43.65
C ILE A 644 -12.28 -18.39 44.03
N ASP A 645 -12.76 -19.50 43.46
CA ASP A 645 -12.22 -20.84 43.65
C ASP A 645 -11.44 -21.31 42.41
N ILE A 646 -11.89 -20.93 41.21
CA ILE A 646 -11.26 -21.30 39.94
C ILE A 646 -11.13 -20.09 39.01
N VAL A 647 -9.97 -19.93 38.39
CA VAL A 647 -9.77 -19.02 37.25
C VAL A 647 -9.28 -19.80 36.04
N ASP A 648 -9.95 -19.61 34.90
CA ASP A 648 -9.51 -20.09 33.60
C ASP A 648 -9.08 -18.92 32.73
N HIS A 649 -7.92 -19.05 32.08
CA HIS A 649 -7.47 -18.14 31.03
C HIS A 649 -7.27 -18.94 29.75
N LYS A 650 -8.17 -18.72 28.78
CA LYS A 650 -8.22 -19.40 27.49
C LYS A 650 -7.73 -18.45 26.39
N PHE A 651 -6.91 -18.96 25.49
CA PHE A 651 -6.30 -18.18 24.40
C PHE A 651 -6.95 -18.51 23.06
N LEU A 652 -7.37 -17.49 22.33
CA LEU A 652 -7.93 -17.60 20.98
C LEU A 652 -6.81 -17.75 19.93
N GLU A 653 -7.16 -18.28 18.74
CA GLU A 653 -6.20 -18.39 17.64
C GLU A 653 -5.85 -17.03 17.02
N SER A 654 -4.56 -16.73 16.94
CA SER A 654 -4.03 -15.45 16.43
C SER A 654 -4.51 -15.16 15.00
N GLY A 655 -4.96 -13.92 14.77
CA GLY A 655 -5.49 -13.48 13.47
C GLY A 655 -6.90 -13.98 13.14
N HIS A 656 -7.57 -14.63 14.10
CA HIS A 656 -8.98 -15.05 14.01
C HIS A 656 -9.80 -14.69 15.26
N THR A 657 -9.26 -13.80 16.08
CA THR A 657 -9.85 -13.27 17.31
C THR A 657 -10.95 -12.28 16.97
N GLN A 658 -12.14 -12.75 16.60
CA GLN A 658 -13.33 -11.88 16.60
C GLN A 658 -13.79 -11.74 18.05
N MET A 659 -13.44 -10.61 18.69
CA MET A 659 -13.76 -10.35 20.09
C MET A 659 -14.82 -9.25 20.21
N GLU A 660 -15.67 -9.36 21.23
CA GLU A 660 -16.67 -8.33 21.55
C GLU A 660 -15.99 -7.00 21.90
N CYS A 661 -14.75 -7.06 22.39
CA CYS A 661 -13.91 -5.89 22.61
C CYS A 661 -13.62 -5.10 21.32
N ASP A 662 -13.50 -5.75 20.15
CA ASP A 662 -13.28 -5.06 18.86
C ASP A 662 -14.44 -4.11 18.54
N SER A 663 -15.67 -4.56 18.86
CA SER A 663 -16.88 -3.75 18.68
C SER A 663 -16.91 -2.57 19.65
N MET A 664 -16.43 -2.75 20.89
CA MET A 664 -16.27 -1.64 21.84
C MET A 664 -15.27 -0.60 21.33
N HIS A 665 -14.11 -1.04 20.83
CA HIS A 665 -13.07 -0.16 20.32
C HIS A 665 -13.57 0.63 19.11
N ALA A 666 -14.28 -0.02 18.18
CA ALA A 666 -14.91 0.64 17.05
C ALA A 666 -15.93 1.71 17.48
N ALA A 667 -16.74 1.43 18.50
CA ALA A 667 -17.68 2.41 19.07
C ALA A 667 -16.96 3.61 19.71
N ILE A 668 -15.87 3.36 20.44
CA ILE A 668 -15.02 4.41 21.05
C ILE A 668 -14.36 5.28 19.96
N GLU A 669 -13.83 4.66 18.89
CA GLU A 669 -13.25 5.37 17.75
C GLU A 669 -14.28 6.23 17.02
N PHE A 670 -15.53 5.75 16.91
CA PHE A 670 -16.62 6.53 16.33
C PHE A 670 -17.00 7.73 17.21
N ALA A 671 -17.09 7.55 18.52
CA ALA A 671 -17.37 8.62 19.47
C ALA A 671 -16.27 9.70 19.46
N LYS A 672 -15.00 9.28 19.36
CA LYS A 672 -13.84 10.17 19.24
C LYS A 672 -13.94 11.14 18.06
N LYS A 673 -14.48 10.73 16.90
CA LYS A 673 -14.55 11.58 15.68
C LYS A 673 -15.31 12.89 15.89
N LYS A 674 -16.17 12.96 16.92
CA LYS A 674 -17.05 14.10 17.20
C LYS A 674 -16.58 14.95 18.38
N THR A 675 -15.43 14.62 19.00
CA THR A 675 -15.03 15.20 20.29
C THR A 675 -13.56 15.58 20.28
N GLU A 676 -13.25 16.76 20.82
CA GLU A 676 -11.88 17.19 21.07
C GLU A 676 -11.42 16.70 22.44
N ILE A 677 -10.18 16.23 22.51
CA ILE A 677 -9.58 15.64 23.71
C ILE A 677 -8.28 16.39 23.98
N TYR A 678 -8.24 17.12 25.09
CA TYR A 678 -7.12 17.92 25.54
C TYR A 678 -6.31 17.24 26.64
N ILE A 679 -6.90 16.38 27.48
CA ILE A 679 -6.17 15.66 28.54
C ILE A 679 -6.62 14.20 28.63
N PRO A 680 -5.78 13.27 29.13
CA PRO A 680 -6.11 11.85 29.17
C PRO A 680 -7.43 11.53 29.88
N GLN A 681 -7.77 12.29 30.92
CA GLN A 681 -8.97 12.10 31.72
C GLN A 681 -10.27 12.26 30.92
N GLN A 682 -10.25 13.04 29.84
CA GLN A 682 -11.43 13.23 28.98
C GLN A 682 -11.78 11.99 28.16
N TRP A 683 -10.86 11.05 27.97
CA TRP A 683 -11.17 9.76 27.35
C TRP A 683 -12.23 9.00 28.13
N SER A 684 -12.28 9.14 29.47
CA SER A 684 -13.31 8.49 30.27
C SER A 684 -14.73 8.90 29.86
N THR A 685 -14.93 10.19 29.54
CA THR A 685 -16.21 10.70 29.05
C THR A 685 -16.52 10.15 27.66
N VAL A 686 -15.54 10.15 26.75
CA VAL A 686 -15.71 9.65 25.38
C VAL A 686 -16.08 8.17 25.38
N ILE A 687 -15.41 7.36 26.22
CA ILE A 687 -15.68 5.93 26.34
C ILE A 687 -17.08 5.70 26.91
N ARG A 688 -17.50 6.42 27.95
CA ARG A 688 -18.87 6.31 28.50
C ARG A 688 -19.93 6.65 27.44
N MET A 689 -19.68 7.68 26.63
CA MET A 689 -20.60 8.11 25.57
C MET A 689 -20.63 7.19 24.34
N ALA A 690 -19.65 6.29 24.19
CA ALA A 690 -19.56 5.39 23.04
C ALA A 690 -20.76 4.41 22.97
N ARG A 691 -21.36 4.05 24.11
CA ARG A 691 -22.56 3.20 24.19
C ARG A 691 -23.72 3.95 24.84
N ARG A 692 -24.81 4.18 24.09
CA ARG A 692 -25.91 5.07 24.50
C ARG A 692 -26.84 4.50 25.57
N LYS A 693 -27.29 3.26 25.43
CA LYS A 693 -28.33 2.67 26.31
C LYS A 693 -27.78 2.21 27.67
N ASP A 694 -26.53 1.78 27.68
CA ASP A 694 -25.85 1.27 28.88
C ASP A 694 -24.38 1.74 28.81
N PRO A 695 -23.99 2.88 29.38
CA PRO A 695 -22.62 3.38 29.26
C PRO A 695 -21.57 2.37 29.74
N TYR A 696 -20.40 2.33 29.11
CA TYR A 696 -19.31 1.48 29.60
C TYR A 696 -18.86 1.93 31.00
N ASN A 697 -18.51 0.97 31.86
CA ASN A 697 -17.87 1.30 33.13
C ASN A 697 -16.42 1.69 32.87
N VAL A 698 -15.98 2.88 33.30
CA VAL A 698 -14.60 3.33 33.07
C VAL A 698 -13.88 3.52 34.39
N VAL A 699 -12.77 2.81 34.55
CA VAL A 699 -11.91 2.83 35.73
C VAL A 699 -10.57 3.47 35.34
N PRO A 700 -10.37 4.76 35.65
CA PRO A 700 -9.08 5.40 35.43
C PRO A 700 -8.07 4.88 36.45
N LEU A 701 -6.89 4.46 35.99
CA LEU A 701 -5.80 3.95 36.82
C LEU A 701 -4.66 4.97 36.89
N THR A 702 -4.03 5.01 38.06
CA THR A 702 -2.84 5.80 38.36
C THR A 702 -1.63 4.90 38.60
N HIS A 703 -0.44 5.49 38.65
CA HIS A 703 0.79 4.77 39.02
C HIS A 703 0.68 4.06 40.38
N GLU A 704 -0.15 4.56 41.30
CA GLU A 704 -0.39 3.96 42.61
C GLU A 704 -1.19 2.67 42.51
N ASP A 705 -1.98 2.46 41.47
CA ASP A 705 -2.84 1.28 41.34
C ASP A 705 -2.10 0.06 40.81
N ILE A 706 -0.95 0.24 40.14
CA ILE A 706 -0.24 -0.83 39.42
C ILE A 706 0.63 -1.68 40.35
N TRP A 707 0.37 -2.99 40.34
CA TRP A 707 1.16 -3.98 41.08
C TRP A 707 2.29 -4.57 40.25
N ASP A 708 3.38 -4.94 40.93
CA ASP A 708 4.56 -5.56 40.31
C ASP A 708 4.53 -7.08 40.36
N PHE A 709 3.80 -7.68 39.42
CA PHE A 709 3.74 -9.14 39.31
C PHE A 709 5.07 -9.77 38.85
N LYS A 710 5.99 -9.01 38.22
CA LYS A 710 7.35 -9.50 37.94
C LYS A 710 8.10 -9.74 39.25
N LYS A 711 7.99 -8.82 40.19
CA LYS A 711 8.57 -8.96 41.53
C LYS A 711 7.94 -10.12 42.31
N VAL A 712 6.60 -10.22 42.32
CA VAL A 712 5.88 -11.35 42.96
C VAL A 712 6.33 -12.70 42.39
N GLN A 713 6.44 -12.78 41.05
CA GLN A 713 6.91 -13.98 40.36
C GLN A 713 8.31 -14.39 40.82
N SER A 714 9.25 -13.43 40.81
CA SER A 714 10.65 -13.68 41.17
C SER A 714 10.83 -14.12 42.63
N GLN A 715 9.94 -13.66 43.53
CA GLN A 715 10.02 -13.88 44.97
C GLN A 715 9.23 -15.11 45.44
N SER A 716 8.07 -15.39 44.84
CA SER A 716 7.09 -16.34 45.40
C SER A 716 6.54 -17.35 44.39
N MET A 717 6.74 -17.19 43.08
CA MET A 717 6.13 -18.06 42.06
C MET A 717 7.09 -18.36 40.90
N LYS A 718 8.09 -19.23 41.14
CA LYS A 718 8.96 -19.71 40.06
C LYS A 718 8.31 -20.88 39.33
N TYR A 719 8.18 -20.71 38.02
CA TYR A 719 7.61 -21.70 37.12
C TYR A 719 8.66 -22.73 36.72
N ASN A 720 8.35 -24.02 36.91
CA ASN A 720 9.20 -25.07 36.38
C ASN A 720 9.05 -25.10 34.85
N LYS A 721 10.17 -25.07 34.13
CA LYS A 721 10.22 -25.22 32.66
C LYS A 721 9.92 -26.66 32.20
N ILE A 722 9.66 -27.56 33.15
CA ILE A 722 9.48 -29.00 32.96
C ILE A 722 8.18 -29.42 33.67
N GLU A 723 7.34 -30.15 32.97
CA GLU A 723 6.14 -30.82 33.46
C GLU A 723 6.51 -31.80 34.58
N ILE A 724 5.55 -32.15 35.45
CA ILE A 724 5.76 -33.14 36.53
C ILE A 724 6.28 -34.48 35.96
N ASN A 725 5.95 -34.81 34.70
CA ASN A 725 6.34 -36.02 34.00
C ASN A 725 7.69 -35.94 33.25
N GLY A 726 8.43 -34.83 33.35
CA GLY A 726 9.76 -34.68 32.74
C GLY A 726 9.82 -34.02 31.35
N THR A 727 8.68 -33.64 30.77
CA THR A 727 8.61 -32.99 29.44
C THR A 727 8.76 -31.48 29.54
N LYS A 728 9.52 -30.84 28.63
CA LYS A 728 9.65 -29.37 28.59
C LYS A 728 8.31 -28.72 28.20
N ILE A 729 7.90 -27.69 28.94
CA ILE A 729 6.65 -26.95 28.67
C ILE A 729 6.90 -25.87 27.62
N ASN A 730 6.06 -25.82 26.59
CA ASN A 730 6.08 -24.77 25.58
C ASN A 730 4.94 -23.77 25.81
N TRP A 731 5.25 -22.64 26.44
CA TRP A 731 4.28 -21.58 26.75
C TRP A 731 3.56 -21.03 25.50
N LEU A 732 4.24 -20.98 24.36
CA LEU A 732 3.67 -20.50 23.09
C LEU A 732 2.63 -21.44 22.49
N ASN A 733 2.51 -22.66 23.01
CA ASN A 733 1.49 -23.60 22.56
C ASN A 733 0.30 -23.71 23.52
N ILE A 734 0.39 -23.12 24.72
CA ILE A 734 -0.68 -23.21 25.72
C ILE A 734 -1.93 -22.49 25.20
N LYS A 735 -3.07 -23.18 25.27
CA LYS A 735 -4.39 -22.67 24.89
C LYS A 735 -5.31 -22.44 26.07
N TRP A 736 -5.03 -23.08 27.19
CA TRP A 736 -5.83 -22.97 28.40
C TRP A 736 -4.91 -23.09 29.62
N LEU A 737 -4.91 -22.07 30.48
CA LEU A 737 -4.38 -22.10 31.83
C LEU A 737 -5.52 -22.14 32.84
N ARG A 738 -5.45 -23.02 33.83
CA ARG A 738 -6.41 -23.13 34.92
C ARG A 738 -5.69 -23.05 36.25
N PHE A 739 -6.22 -22.19 37.12
CA PHE A 739 -5.75 -21.93 38.47
C PHE A 739 -6.85 -22.35 39.45
N MET A 740 -6.51 -23.15 40.44
CA MET A 740 -7.45 -23.68 41.43
C MET A 740 -7.01 -23.35 42.85
N LYS A 741 -7.94 -22.95 43.69
CA LYS A 741 -7.68 -22.63 45.10
C LYS A 741 -7.30 -23.85 45.93
N GLU A 742 -7.86 -25.00 45.59
CA GLU A 742 -7.56 -26.30 46.20
C GLU A 742 -6.18 -26.83 45.82
N ASP A 743 -5.63 -26.41 44.67
CA ASP A 743 -4.31 -26.83 44.17
C ASP A 743 -3.38 -25.61 43.95
N PRO A 744 -3.06 -24.84 45.01
CA PRO A 744 -2.41 -23.53 44.88
C PRO A 744 -0.94 -23.62 44.48
N ASP A 745 -0.35 -24.81 44.40
CA ASP A 745 1.06 -25.03 44.01
C ASP A 745 1.20 -25.53 42.57
N ASN A 746 0.09 -25.76 41.87
CA ASN A 746 0.11 -26.24 40.50
C ASN A 746 -0.76 -25.37 39.59
N ILE A 747 -0.29 -25.20 38.36
CA ILE A 747 -1.08 -24.64 37.27
C ILE A 747 -1.43 -25.78 36.34
N LEU A 748 -2.71 -25.90 36.04
CA LEU A 748 -3.20 -26.85 35.06
C LEU A 748 -3.19 -26.19 33.68
N PHE A 749 -2.73 -26.90 32.65
CA PHE A 749 -2.71 -26.34 31.31
C PHE A 749 -3.07 -27.36 30.23
N LYS A 750 -3.54 -26.87 29.08
CA LYS A 750 -3.80 -27.67 27.88
C LYS A 750 -3.18 -27.04 26.64
N TYR A 751 -2.71 -27.90 25.73
CA TYR A 751 -2.30 -27.49 24.38
C TYR A 751 -3.48 -27.51 23.39
N ASN A 752 -4.50 -28.33 23.64
CA ASN A 752 -5.73 -28.40 22.88
C ASN A 752 -6.93 -28.54 23.84
N PHE A 753 -8.11 -28.05 23.45
CA PHE A 753 -9.28 -28.04 24.35
C PHE A 753 -9.78 -29.46 24.74
N GLU A 754 -9.54 -30.45 23.89
CA GLU A 754 -9.94 -31.87 24.07
C GLU A 754 -8.97 -32.70 24.93
N GLU A 755 -7.73 -32.24 25.12
CA GLU A 755 -6.75 -32.98 25.92
C GLU A 755 -7.08 -32.91 27.42
N ASP A 756 -6.59 -33.90 28.17
CA ASP A 756 -6.60 -33.82 29.62
C ASP A 756 -5.64 -32.74 30.12
N PHE A 757 -5.93 -32.21 31.31
CA PHE A 757 -5.08 -31.20 31.93
C PHE A 757 -3.71 -31.76 32.30
N ARG A 758 -2.67 -31.08 31.83
CA ARG A 758 -1.29 -31.28 32.26
C ARG A 758 -1.00 -30.39 33.46
N LYS A 759 -0.03 -30.78 34.31
CA LYS A 759 0.30 -30.05 35.53
C LYS A 759 1.69 -29.43 35.48
N MET A 760 1.77 -28.14 35.82
CA MET A 760 3.01 -27.40 36.01
C MET A 760 3.14 -26.99 37.47
N LYS A 761 4.19 -27.44 38.15
CA LYS A 761 4.46 -27.06 39.53
C LYS A 761 5.03 -25.64 39.61
N VAL A 762 4.51 -24.86 40.55
CA VAL A 762 4.99 -23.52 40.89
C VAL A 762 5.66 -23.60 42.26
N THR A 763 6.96 -23.29 42.32
CA THR A 763 7.72 -23.40 43.57
C THR A 763 8.12 -22.02 44.09
N GLY A 764 8.10 -21.85 45.41
CA GLY A 764 8.78 -20.73 46.07
C GLY A 764 10.27 -21.05 46.19
N SER A 765 11.14 -20.25 45.57
CA SER A 765 12.59 -20.53 45.62
C SER A 765 13.26 -19.96 46.86
N GLY A 766 13.31 -20.74 47.95
CA GLY A 766 14.30 -20.49 48.99
C GLY A 766 15.71 -20.82 48.50
N LYS A 767 16.72 -20.07 48.96
CA LYS A 767 18.11 -20.57 48.94
C LYS A 767 18.12 -21.86 49.78
N ARG A 768 18.46 -23.01 49.17
CA ARG A 768 18.58 -24.33 49.82
C ARG A 768 17.30 -24.81 50.56
N GLY A 769 16.27 -25.19 49.81
CA GLY A 769 15.24 -26.12 50.31
C GLY A 769 14.29 -25.60 51.41
N ARG A 770 14.32 -24.31 51.77
CA ARG A 770 13.30 -23.72 52.65
C ARG A 770 12.11 -23.21 51.82
N PRO A 771 10.86 -23.61 52.16
CA PRO A 771 9.67 -23.00 51.58
C PRO A 771 9.66 -21.50 51.90
N ILE A 772 9.52 -20.63 50.89
CA ILE A 772 9.19 -19.23 51.09
C ILE A 772 7.66 -19.15 51.22
N GLU A 773 7.16 -18.54 52.28
CA GLU A 773 5.73 -18.22 52.40
C GLU A 773 5.31 -17.32 51.24
N LYS A 774 4.21 -17.69 50.55
CA LYS A 774 3.64 -16.83 49.51
C LYS A 774 3.27 -15.49 50.17
N THR A 775 3.68 -14.38 49.57
CA THR A 775 3.39 -13.05 50.13
C THR A 775 1.97 -12.63 49.77
N LYS A 776 1.16 -12.32 50.79
CA LYS A 776 -0.19 -11.76 50.59
C LYS A 776 -0.13 -10.33 50.04
N GLU A 777 0.89 -9.56 50.43
CA GLU A 777 1.06 -8.18 50.01
C GLU A 777 1.55 -8.09 48.56
N LEU A 778 0.90 -7.21 47.78
CA LEU A 778 1.28 -6.92 46.41
C LEU A 778 2.16 -5.67 46.36
N PRO A 779 3.44 -5.78 45.94
CA PRO A 779 4.32 -4.62 45.79
C PRO A 779 3.83 -3.70 44.67
N ARG A 780 3.99 -2.38 44.85
CA ARG A 780 3.72 -1.41 43.79
C ARG A 780 4.87 -1.40 42.77
N LYS A 781 4.53 -1.30 41.48
CA LYS A 781 5.50 -1.27 40.37
C LYS A 781 6.14 0.10 40.21
N TYR A 782 5.38 1.16 40.48
CA TYR A 782 5.80 2.53 40.29
C TYR A 782 5.79 3.28 41.62
N THR A 783 6.82 4.11 41.83
CA THR A 783 6.93 5.00 43.00
C THR A 783 6.37 6.39 42.73
N GLY A 784 6.06 6.70 41.48
CA GLY A 784 5.61 8.01 41.02
C GLY A 784 5.30 8.02 39.53
N LYS A 785 4.91 9.20 39.02
CA LYS A 785 4.64 9.41 37.60
C LYS A 785 5.87 9.18 36.72
N GLN A 786 5.65 8.58 35.56
CA GLN A 786 6.67 8.23 34.59
C GLN A 786 7.04 9.44 33.72
N PRO A 787 8.36 9.73 33.54
CA PRO A 787 8.79 10.87 32.75
C PRO A 787 8.62 10.65 31.24
N ILE A 788 8.18 11.69 30.53
CA ILE A 788 8.15 11.73 29.05
C ILE A 788 9.46 12.30 28.48
N SER A 789 9.67 12.16 27.17
CA SER A 789 10.82 12.78 26.52
C SER A 789 10.76 14.32 26.57
N GLN A 790 11.92 14.98 26.66
CA GLN A 790 11.96 16.45 26.63
C GLN A 790 11.39 17.03 25.33
N ALA A 791 11.62 16.35 24.20
CA ALA A 791 11.07 16.75 22.90
C ALA A 791 9.53 16.72 22.93
N LYS A 792 8.92 15.66 23.49
CA LYS A 792 7.48 15.56 23.65
C LYS A 792 6.94 16.64 24.58
N LYS A 793 7.58 16.89 25.73
CA LYS A 793 7.17 17.97 26.65
C LYS A 793 7.21 19.34 25.98
N LYS A 794 8.26 19.62 25.19
CA LYS A 794 8.39 20.88 24.45
C LYS A 794 7.26 21.07 23.44
N ASP A 795 6.93 20.03 22.67
CA ASP A 795 5.85 20.08 21.68
C ASP A 795 4.49 20.33 22.35
N LEU A 796 4.19 19.63 23.45
CA LEU A 796 2.95 19.80 24.21
C LEU A 796 2.83 21.20 24.84
N LEU A 797 3.92 21.75 25.38
CA LEU A 797 3.94 23.12 25.88
C LEU A 797 3.80 24.16 24.76
N ASN A 798 4.29 23.86 23.55
CA ASN A 798 4.09 24.72 22.40
C ASN A 798 2.61 24.79 22.01
N LEU A 799 1.89 23.66 22.04
CA LEU A 799 0.43 23.62 21.82
C LEU A 799 -0.35 24.44 22.86
N CYS A 800 0.14 24.50 24.10
CA CYS A 800 -0.41 25.39 25.12
C CYS A 800 -0.17 26.87 24.74
N LYS A 801 1.06 27.22 24.34
CA LYS A 801 1.42 28.59 23.93
C LYS A 801 0.64 29.08 22.70
N THR A 802 0.40 28.20 21.73
CA THR A 802 -0.38 28.52 20.52
C THR A 802 -1.89 28.51 20.76
N LYS A 803 -2.35 28.31 22.00
CA LYS A 803 -3.77 28.28 22.41
C LYS A 803 -4.60 27.20 21.71
N ILE A 804 -3.94 26.16 21.18
CA ILE A 804 -4.65 24.97 20.67
C ILE A 804 -5.22 24.19 21.84
N ILE A 805 -4.41 24.00 22.87
CA ILE A 805 -4.89 23.45 24.13
C ILE A 805 -5.48 24.62 24.91
N SER A 806 -6.74 24.48 25.35
CA SER A 806 -7.43 25.45 26.19
C SER A 806 -6.61 25.77 27.45
N SER A 807 -6.62 27.04 27.86
CA SER A 807 -5.82 27.54 29.00
C SER A 807 -6.09 26.80 30.30
N GLU A 808 -7.29 26.24 30.46
CA GLU A 808 -7.70 25.44 31.62
C GLU A 808 -6.87 24.15 31.78
N TYR A 809 -6.26 23.65 30.71
CA TYR A 809 -5.46 22.41 30.74
C TYR A 809 -3.95 22.66 30.73
N HIS A 810 -3.50 23.92 30.70
CA HIS A 810 -2.07 24.23 30.61
C HIS A 810 -1.27 23.72 31.80
N ASP A 811 -1.86 23.76 33.00
CA ASP A 811 -1.18 23.35 34.23
C ASP A 811 -0.92 21.85 34.27
N PHE A 812 -1.79 21.04 33.67
CA PHE A 812 -1.54 19.61 33.48
C PHE A 812 -0.24 19.38 32.71
N TYR A 813 -0.06 20.07 31.58
CA TYR A 813 1.11 19.90 30.72
C TYR A 813 2.41 20.47 31.30
N LYS A 814 2.34 21.59 32.03
CA LYS A 814 3.50 22.16 32.74
C LYS A 814 4.07 21.18 33.77
N ASN A 815 3.19 20.49 34.48
CA ASN A 815 3.52 19.59 35.59
C ASN A 815 3.93 18.18 35.14
N LEU A 816 3.95 17.87 33.84
CA LEU A 816 4.40 16.56 33.35
C LEU A 816 5.90 16.33 33.64
N PRO A 817 6.30 15.21 34.27
CA PRO A 817 7.71 14.88 34.44
C PRO A 817 8.37 14.62 33.09
N SER A 818 9.64 15.03 32.91
CA SER A 818 10.36 14.78 31.66
C SER A 818 11.84 14.47 31.86
N SER A 819 12.41 13.63 31.01
CA SER A 819 13.81 13.18 31.09
C SER A 819 14.49 13.16 29.71
N ASN A 820 15.82 13.36 29.69
CA ASN A 820 16.66 13.25 28.50
C ASN A 820 16.94 11.80 28.09
N ASN A 821 16.84 10.86 29.04
CA ASN A 821 17.16 9.45 28.81
C ASN A 821 15.97 8.65 28.27
N VAL A 822 14.82 9.29 28.09
CA VAL A 822 13.60 8.66 27.56
C VAL A 822 13.49 9.00 26.08
N ALA A 823 13.69 8.00 25.23
CA ALA A 823 13.43 8.11 23.79
C ALA A 823 11.93 8.17 23.52
N ASP A 824 11.51 8.94 22.52
CA ASP A 824 10.13 8.97 22.08
C ASP A 824 9.91 7.88 21.04
N ASN A 825 9.21 6.83 21.44
CA ASN A 825 8.93 5.67 20.60
C ASN A 825 7.46 5.66 20.20
N LEU A 826 7.15 5.25 18.96
CA LEU A 826 5.79 4.81 18.67
C LEU A 826 5.47 3.63 19.59
N PRO A 827 4.21 3.49 20.03
CA PRO A 827 3.78 2.28 20.70
C PRO A 827 4.15 1.07 19.84
N GLU A 828 4.87 0.13 20.45
CA GLU A 828 5.30 -1.09 19.79
C GLU A 828 4.05 -1.79 19.20
N PRO A 829 4.08 -2.27 17.94
CA PRO A 829 3.18 -3.36 17.59
C PRO A 829 3.48 -4.52 18.53
N ASP A 830 2.46 -5.32 18.84
CA ASP A 830 2.59 -6.45 19.73
C ASP A 830 3.63 -7.43 19.17
N VAL A 831 4.86 -7.36 19.67
CA VAL A 831 5.93 -8.30 19.34
C VAL A 831 6.17 -9.14 20.58
N GLU A 832 6.21 -10.45 20.35
CA GLU A 832 6.63 -11.43 21.32
C GLU A 832 8.02 -11.03 21.85
N GLU A 833 8.13 -10.74 23.16
CA GLU A 833 9.43 -10.63 23.81
C GLU A 833 10.13 -11.98 23.60
N ASP A 834 11.09 -12.04 22.68
CA ASP A 834 12.06 -13.12 22.61
C ASP A 834 12.82 -13.08 23.95
N ASP A 835 12.52 -14.04 24.83
CA ASP A 835 13.38 -14.41 25.96
C ASP A 835 14.70 -14.95 25.38
N THR A 836 15.55 -14.08 24.86
CA THR A 836 16.98 -14.36 24.76
C THR A 836 17.55 -14.21 26.17
N ASP A 837 17.38 -15.26 26.98
CA ASP A 837 18.35 -15.57 28.04
C ASP A 837 19.70 -15.74 27.32
N SER A 838 20.51 -14.68 27.35
CA SER A 838 21.90 -14.75 26.96
C SER A 838 22.61 -15.69 27.93
N GLU A 839 23.00 -16.86 27.42
CA GLU A 839 24.04 -17.69 27.97
C GLU A 839 25.31 -16.83 28.15
N THR A 840 25.60 -16.47 29.39
CA THR A 840 26.98 -16.23 29.82
C THR A 840 27.33 -17.35 30.77
N ASP A 841 28.06 -18.34 30.25
CA ASP A 841 29.23 -18.88 30.95
C ASP A 841 30.45 -18.05 30.53
#